data_AF-A0A4S2LUP3-F1
#
_entry.id   AF-A0A4S2LUP3-F1
#
_cell.length_a   1.000
_cell.length_b   1.000
_cell.length_c   1.000
_cell.angle_alpha   90.00
_cell.angle_beta   90.00
_cell.angle_gamma   90.00
#
_symmetry.space_group_name_H-M   'P 1'
#
loop_
_entity.id
_entity.type
_entity.pdbx_description
1 polymer ?
#
loop_
_entity_poly.entity_id
_entity_poly.type
_entity_poly.pdbx_seq_one_letter_code
_entity_poly.pdbx_strand_id
1 'polypeptide(L)'
;MASCGDKKDTLPALEDICVRYICKNLSDLTYLDLSGPKTRRKWKFPYPEFHITPRPAQKILLQLCKRNALDDERMSLFSAEYLNLISPTIKETNVSAEALRALRDFRLSNLSVVNLPNVNLNSVLGCLGEWTLRNLTSLNVTGISILTGMNIPIFFPLGRFKNLQLLNVSRTEFSTTDLQIVADDLPNVQFLNISRTSVSDVSPLLSMRDRLTGLIMHRLELEQKEDVENLLSVVVQLHQLRTLDVSDKPRPSGSRLDAVDILCSADILPCLVSIDLSGNQFGLKLEDARLLIKNHPNLAFAGFASWLSSHEHELEGIHRLSLKYPDIIMLGDRGDQLLLNTLTRNKDRAIYLQNALHSIFEATSNRETLKPDLLQAVLRVMRLHLRRVEMILAGTAVIYNLTRGEQSCQLPLEVLNRAVRMTLTAMEKFPNNRQLQKNCFLTLCSDTLLYRATFNCNQCCELVFNNLIAFDDMHMKRMGVAIISILAAEITTAGLSELARDRRRIQCLLAYIAEKCLLIADLNDLGPVIPNYLSQVRLRAEGTPIFDTTLRFTLSALWNLTDECPEACMGFVEECGLRIYEKVLKRFADQDEEVKNHVYTKCLGLLNNVAEVDQTRNTLLVDSLMDFFFKMLRHPSIQISYFAAGIVAHLSCLKDDVWMAALQSSKESHIKLLGQSVCCWQPPQYEMVAYRSFEPFEQLVLHPQSRLEVHLWAVWAIHHILTRKEARYVPTLRNCKRLLNFLRYVTSADETVLCANSLQRQHCSTQESTDDQLRQPETISTLSLPTHPDPTNTTILDSSEGSTGIQSTSGTPNPCPGYAGDAVAFSDRKSSCTLIQDRTKRSLSSGSVGTVFDQTEPVRKTAAGVSAFVGPDTSQLECARLIRRLATEIIAAVDRHSSNSTAETLGAAGPSTGEDGLT
;
A
#
# COMPACT_ATOMS: atom_id res chain seq x y z
N MET A 1 26.78 -26.81 -13.85
CA MET A 1 27.41 -25.54 -14.31
C MET A 1 26.32 -24.57 -14.75
N ALA A 2 26.34 -23.33 -14.26
CA ALA A 2 25.57 -22.22 -14.81
C ALA A 2 26.40 -20.95 -14.61
N SER A 3 26.77 -20.29 -15.71
CA SER A 3 27.62 -19.09 -15.67
C SER A 3 26.89 -17.96 -14.93
N CYS A 4 27.43 -17.55 -13.78
CA CYS A 4 26.98 -16.37 -13.06
C CYS A 4 27.57 -15.12 -13.72
N GLY A 5 27.13 -14.83 -14.95
CA GLY A 5 27.49 -13.61 -15.66
C GLY A 5 26.63 -12.44 -15.20
N ASP A 6 27.27 -11.29 -14.97
CA ASP A 6 26.62 -10.05 -14.58
C ASP A 6 25.44 -9.69 -15.47
N LYS A 7 24.25 -9.64 -14.89
CA LYS A 7 23.09 -9.04 -15.54
C LYS A 7 23.07 -7.55 -15.29
N LYS A 8 23.92 -6.83 -16.05
CA LYS A 8 23.53 -5.49 -16.53
C LYS A 8 22.16 -5.62 -17.21
N ASP A 9 21.30 -4.62 -17.03
CA ASP A 9 19.95 -4.60 -17.61
C ASP A 9 20.01 -4.70 -19.13
N THR A 10 19.87 -5.93 -19.59
CA THR A 10 19.94 -6.31 -21.00
C THR A 10 18.54 -6.22 -21.55
N LEU A 11 18.35 -5.32 -22.52
CA LEU A 11 17.09 -5.19 -23.26
C LEU A 11 16.59 -6.59 -23.66
N PRO A 12 15.33 -6.94 -23.33
CA PRO A 12 14.84 -8.29 -23.55
C PRO A 12 14.88 -8.60 -25.04
N ALA A 13 15.48 -9.73 -25.41
CA ALA A 13 15.64 -10.15 -26.80
C ALA A 13 14.30 -10.14 -27.53
N LEU A 14 14.31 -9.83 -28.84
CA LEU A 14 13.12 -9.80 -29.68
C LEU A 14 12.28 -11.10 -29.55
N GLU A 15 12.95 -12.25 -29.49
CA GLU A 15 12.34 -13.56 -29.19
C GLU A 15 11.50 -13.55 -27.90
N ASP A 16 11.99 -12.96 -26.81
CA ASP A 16 11.27 -12.87 -25.52
C ASP A 16 10.17 -11.80 -25.52
N ILE A 17 10.22 -10.81 -26.41
CA ILE A 17 9.11 -9.87 -26.66
C ILE A 17 8.01 -10.60 -27.43
N CYS A 18 8.35 -11.25 -28.55
CA CYS A 18 7.41 -12.01 -29.37
C CYS A 18 6.72 -13.12 -28.59
N VAL A 19 7.44 -13.93 -27.81
CA VAL A 19 6.84 -14.96 -26.95
C VAL A 19 5.86 -14.34 -25.93
N ARG A 20 6.21 -13.21 -25.30
CA ARG A 20 5.31 -12.54 -24.33
C ARG A 20 4.03 -12.02 -24.99
N TYR A 21 4.11 -11.55 -26.24
CA TYR A 21 2.98 -11.12 -27.06
C TYR A 21 2.11 -12.31 -27.47
N ILE A 22 2.69 -13.38 -28.03
CA ILE A 22 1.99 -14.61 -28.43
C ILE A 22 1.20 -15.18 -27.25
N CYS A 23 1.83 -15.33 -26.08
CA CYS A 23 1.16 -15.84 -24.89
C CYS A 23 0.11 -14.87 -24.30
N LYS A 24 0.07 -13.59 -24.72
CA LYS A 24 -0.95 -12.61 -24.27
C LYS A 24 -2.16 -12.64 -25.21
N ASN A 25 -1.93 -12.79 -26.51
CA ASN A 25 -2.94 -12.72 -27.56
C ASN A 25 -3.21 -14.11 -28.19
N LEU A 26 -3.08 -15.17 -27.37
CA LEU A 26 -3.15 -16.56 -27.84
C LEU A 26 -4.52 -16.87 -28.47
N SER A 27 -5.60 -16.28 -27.95
CA SER A 27 -6.97 -16.43 -28.48
C SER A 27 -7.10 -15.90 -29.92
N ASP A 28 -6.40 -14.82 -30.25
CA ASP A 28 -6.46 -14.20 -31.58
C ASP A 28 -5.66 -15.02 -32.59
N LEU A 29 -4.51 -15.55 -32.16
CA LEU A 29 -3.57 -16.36 -32.94
C LEU A 29 -3.97 -17.84 -33.07
N THR A 30 -5.12 -18.25 -32.52
CA THR A 30 -5.59 -19.64 -32.55
C THR A 30 -7.09 -19.72 -32.84
N TYR A 31 -7.59 -20.90 -33.18
CA TYR A 31 -9.03 -21.19 -33.29
C TYR A 31 -9.37 -22.52 -32.64
N LEU A 32 -10.65 -22.70 -32.30
CA LEU A 32 -11.20 -23.98 -31.87
C LEU A 32 -11.65 -24.77 -33.09
N ASP A 33 -11.12 -25.98 -33.21
CA ASP A 33 -11.57 -26.98 -34.17
C ASP A 33 -12.63 -27.87 -33.51
N LEU A 34 -13.81 -27.89 -34.13
CA LEU A 34 -14.99 -28.63 -33.71
C LEU A 34 -15.28 -29.84 -34.63
N SER A 35 -14.43 -30.12 -35.62
CA SER A 35 -14.69 -31.16 -36.63
C SER A 35 -14.49 -32.60 -36.12
N GLY A 36 -14.13 -32.79 -34.85
CA GLY A 36 -13.78 -34.08 -34.27
C GLY A 36 -14.39 -34.30 -32.87
N PRO A 37 -14.32 -35.54 -32.34
CA PRO A 37 -15.00 -35.95 -31.10
C PRO A 37 -14.39 -35.34 -29.81
N LYS A 38 -13.28 -34.60 -29.92
CA LYS A 38 -12.73 -33.76 -28.84
C LYS A 38 -12.45 -32.39 -29.43
N THR A 39 -12.88 -31.33 -28.74
CA THR A 39 -12.48 -29.95 -29.02
C THR A 39 -10.96 -29.82 -28.95
N ARG A 40 -10.35 -29.25 -29.99
CA ARG A 40 -8.90 -29.00 -30.04
C ARG A 40 -8.64 -27.56 -30.48
N ARG A 41 -7.59 -26.95 -29.93
CA ARG A 41 -7.18 -25.60 -30.32
C ARG A 41 -6.01 -25.67 -31.29
N LYS A 42 -6.14 -25.02 -32.45
CA LYS A 42 -5.16 -25.01 -33.54
C LYS A 42 -4.58 -23.61 -33.76
N TRP A 43 -3.36 -23.54 -34.29
CA TRP A 43 -2.72 -22.26 -34.65
C TRP A 43 -3.34 -21.67 -35.92
N LYS A 44 -3.47 -20.34 -35.96
CA LYS A 44 -3.74 -19.59 -37.20
C LYS A 44 -2.42 -19.14 -37.80
N PHE A 45 -1.80 -19.97 -38.62
CA PHE A 45 -0.65 -19.54 -39.42
C PHE A 45 -1.09 -18.92 -40.75
N PRO A 46 -0.36 -17.92 -41.29
CA PRO A 46 -0.65 -17.36 -42.62
C PRO A 46 -0.46 -18.37 -43.76
N TYR A 47 0.39 -19.38 -43.56
CA TYR A 47 0.71 -20.43 -44.54
C TYR A 47 0.79 -21.80 -43.84
N PRO A 48 0.35 -22.91 -44.48
CA PRO A 48 0.41 -24.25 -43.89
C PRO A 48 1.82 -24.73 -43.54
N GLU A 49 2.84 -24.28 -44.29
CA GLU A 49 4.25 -24.67 -44.12
C GLU A 49 4.89 -24.12 -42.83
N PHE A 50 4.24 -23.17 -42.14
CA PHE A 50 4.85 -22.46 -41.01
C PHE A 50 4.91 -23.31 -39.75
N HIS A 51 6.12 -23.54 -39.25
CA HIS A 51 6.38 -24.29 -38.03
C HIS A 51 7.15 -23.46 -37.00
N ILE A 52 6.75 -23.53 -35.73
CA ILE A 52 7.49 -22.88 -34.64
C ILE A 52 8.70 -23.74 -34.26
N THR A 53 9.91 -23.17 -34.37
CA THR A 53 11.15 -23.86 -34.04
C THR A 53 11.25 -24.19 -32.52
N PRO A 54 12.06 -25.20 -32.11
CA PRO A 54 12.04 -25.71 -30.74
C PRO A 54 12.25 -24.68 -29.64
N ARG A 55 13.14 -23.71 -29.86
CA ARG A 55 13.53 -22.73 -28.85
C ARG A 55 12.37 -21.74 -28.54
N PRO A 56 11.73 -21.08 -29.52
CA PRO A 56 10.49 -20.35 -29.31
C PRO A 56 9.35 -21.22 -28.74
N ALA A 57 9.12 -22.43 -29.28
CA ALA A 57 8.05 -23.31 -28.83
C ALA A 57 8.16 -23.64 -27.32
N GLN A 58 9.35 -24.02 -26.86
CA GLN A 58 9.65 -24.26 -25.44
C GLN A 58 9.47 -23.01 -24.58
N LYS A 59 9.81 -21.82 -25.09
CA LYS A 59 9.59 -20.55 -24.39
C LYS A 59 8.10 -20.21 -24.26
N ILE A 60 7.29 -20.48 -25.29
CA ILE A 60 5.82 -20.31 -25.25
C ILE A 60 5.22 -21.24 -24.20
N LEU A 61 5.54 -22.55 -24.24
CA LEU A 61 5.09 -23.54 -23.26
C LEU A 61 5.38 -23.09 -21.82
N LEU A 62 6.64 -22.74 -21.54
CA LEU A 62 7.07 -22.30 -20.22
C LEU A 62 6.42 -20.98 -19.76
N GLN A 63 6.09 -20.07 -20.68
CA GLN A 63 5.38 -18.83 -20.35
C GLN A 63 3.89 -19.06 -20.08
N LEU A 64 3.24 -20.03 -20.74
CA LEU A 64 1.89 -20.44 -20.40
C LEU A 64 1.83 -21.09 -19.00
N CYS A 65 2.79 -21.98 -18.67
CA CYS A 65 2.95 -22.51 -17.30
C CYS A 65 3.11 -21.38 -16.27
N LYS A 66 4.03 -20.42 -16.51
CA LYS A 66 4.27 -19.28 -15.59
C LYS A 66 3.07 -18.36 -15.39
N ARG A 67 2.12 -18.34 -16.33
CA ARG A 67 0.88 -17.56 -16.25
C ARG A 67 -0.29 -18.37 -15.68
N ASN A 68 -0.06 -19.63 -15.29
CA ASN A 68 -1.11 -20.61 -14.95
C ASN A 68 -2.20 -20.69 -16.03
N ALA A 69 -1.77 -20.63 -17.29
CA ALA A 69 -2.62 -20.52 -18.49
C ALA A 69 -2.39 -21.69 -19.46
N LEU A 70 -1.87 -22.82 -18.97
CA LEU A 70 -1.75 -24.08 -19.72
C LEU A 70 -2.70 -25.11 -19.11
N ASP A 71 -3.61 -25.59 -19.95
CA ASP A 71 -4.61 -26.62 -19.70
C ASP A 71 -4.66 -27.60 -20.89
N ASP A 72 -5.48 -28.64 -20.81
CA ASP A 72 -5.58 -29.68 -21.83
C ASP A 72 -5.91 -29.12 -23.22
N GLU A 73 -6.78 -28.10 -23.29
CA GLU A 73 -7.13 -27.41 -24.53
C GLU A 73 -5.90 -26.74 -25.15
N ARG A 74 -5.15 -25.94 -24.37
CA ARG A 74 -3.94 -25.26 -24.89
C ARG A 74 -2.74 -26.19 -25.04
N MET A 75 -2.71 -27.33 -24.37
CA MET A 75 -1.71 -28.37 -24.60
C MET A 75 -1.83 -28.95 -26.02
N SER A 76 -3.04 -28.99 -26.60
CA SER A 76 -3.25 -29.45 -27.99
C SER A 76 -2.57 -28.57 -29.07
N LEU A 77 -2.17 -27.34 -28.73
CA LEU A 77 -1.35 -26.47 -29.59
C LEU A 77 0.10 -26.96 -29.75
N PHE A 78 0.56 -27.85 -28.86
CA PHE A 78 1.89 -28.43 -28.89
C PHE A 78 1.88 -29.77 -29.63
N SER A 79 1.43 -29.72 -30.89
CA SER A 79 1.44 -30.83 -31.86
C SER A 79 2.65 -30.73 -32.78
N ALA A 80 3.15 -31.88 -33.23
CA ALA A 80 4.20 -31.97 -34.25
C ALA A 80 3.78 -31.35 -35.61
N GLU A 81 2.48 -31.15 -35.83
CA GLU A 81 1.89 -30.45 -36.98
C GLU A 81 2.27 -28.95 -37.04
N TYR A 82 2.59 -28.33 -35.90
CA TYR A 82 2.73 -26.87 -35.79
C TYR A 82 4.08 -26.41 -35.26
N LEU A 83 4.78 -27.29 -34.55
CA LEU A 83 6.01 -26.94 -33.85
C LEU A 83 6.85 -28.19 -33.58
N ASN A 84 8.06 -27.97 -33.09
CA ASN A 84 8.93 -29.05 -32.61
C ASN A 84 9.31 -28.80 -31.13
N LEU A 85 9.59 -29.85 -30.37
CA LEU A 85 10.03 -29.80 -28.97
C LEU A 85 11.22 -30.74 -28.79
N ILE A 86 12.26 -30.25 -28.11
CA ILE A 86 13.49 -31.01 -27.80
C ILE A 86 13.70 -31.09 -26.28
N SER A 87 13.33 -30.03 -25.56
CA SER A 87 13.51 -29.88 -24.11
C SER A 87 12.32 -29.16 -23.45
N PRO A 88 11.09 -29.71 -23.53
CA PRO A 88 9.90 -29.11 -22.90
C PRO A 88 10.00 -29.05 -21.38
N THR A 89 9.38 -28.02 -20.79
CA THR A 89 9.20 -27.87 -19.34
C THR A 89 7.75 -27.55 -19.06
N ILE A 90 7.05 -28.48 -18.42
CA ILE A 90 5.66 -28.38 -18.00
C ILE A 90 5.66 -28.39 -16.47
N LYS A 91 5.08 -27.37 -15.83
CA LYS A 91 5.16 -27.26 -14.37
C LYS A 91 4.01 -26.47 -13.77
N GLU A 92 3.58 -26.88 -12.57
CA GLU A 92 2.60 -26.14 -11.74
C GLU A 92 1.30 -25.84 -12.50
N THR A 93 0.80 -26.82 -13.27
CA THR A 93 -0.36 -26.69 -14.17
C THR A 93 -1.35 -27.84 -13.97
N ASN A 94 -2.62 -27.65 -14.34
CA ASN A 94 -3.66 -28.68 -14.23
C ASN A 94 -3.83 -29.55 -15.49
N VAL A 95 -2.73 -29.83 -16.19
CA VAL A 95 -2.73 -30.64 -17.43
C VAL A 95 -2.85 -32.12 -17.07
N SER A 96 -3.74 -32.84 -17.75
CA SER A 96 -3.98 -34.27 -17.55
C SER A 96 -2.97 -35.16 -18.28
N ALA A 97 -2.89 -36.42 -17.84
CA ALA A 97 -2.12 -37.45 -18.55
C ALA A 97 -2.61 -37.70 -19.99
N GLU A 98 -3.88 -37.43 -20.31
CA GLU A 98 -4.39 -37.54 -21.68
C GLU A 98 -3.75 -36.49 -22.59
N ALA A 99 -3.71 -35.24 -22.12
CA ALA A 99 -3.14 -34.12 -22.87
C ALA A 99 -1.60 -34.21 -23.01
N LEU A 100 -0.91 -34.80 -22.03
CA LEU A 100 0.52 -35.07 -22.12
C LEU A 100 0.90 -36.04 -23.25
N ARG A 101 -0.04 -36.84 -23.80
CA ARG A 101 0.25 -37.74 -24.94
C ARG A 101 0.71 -37.02 -26.20
N ALA A 102 0.47 -35.71 -26.33
CA ALA A 102 1.09 -34.89 -27.38
C ALA A 102 2.63 -34.99 -27.38
N LEU A 103 3.25 -35.26 -26.22
CA LEU A 103 4.70 -35.49 -26.12
C LEU A 103 5.21 -36.73 -26.86
N ARG A 104 4.32 -37.66 -27.24
CA ARG A 104 4.67 -38.93 -27.89
C ARG A 104 5.25 -38.75 -29.29
N ASP A 105 4.81 -37.71 -29.99
CA ASP A 105 5.16 -37.44 -31.38
C ASP A 105 6.51 -36.73 -31.51
N PHE A 106 7.10 -36.28 -30.41
CA PHE A 106 8.37 -35.56 -30.38
C PHE A 106 9.56 -36.45 -29.98
N ARG A 107 10.74 -36.09 -30.53
CA ARG A 107 12.04 -36.69 -30.19
C ARG A 107 12.72 -35.85 -29.12
N LEU A 108 12.38 -36.08 -27.86
CA LEU A 108 12.87 -35.28 -26.73
C LEU A 108 14.24 -35.76 -26.26
N SER A 109 15.19 -34.85 -26.08
CA SER A 109 16.45 -35.12 -25.37
C SER A 109 16.31 -34.87 -23.87
N ASN A 110 15.50 -33.89 -23.47
CA ASN A 110 15.30 -33.54 -22.06
C ASN A 110 13.80 -33.37 -21.77
N LEU A 111 13.36 -33.75 -20.58
CA LEU A 111 11.97 -33.61 -20.16
C LEU A 111 11.90 -33.12 -18.72
N SER A 112 11.14 -32.06 -18.47
CA SER A 112 10.83 -31.58 -17.12
C SER A 112 9.31 -31.51 -16.93
N VAL A 113 8.79 -32.32 -16.02
CA VAL A 113 7.37 -32.37 -15.62
C VAL A 113 7.32 -32.21 -14.11
N VAL A 114 6.79 -31.09 -13.60
CA VAL A 114 7.01 -30.70 -12.19
C VAL A 114 5.72 -30.26 -11.49
N ASN A 115 5.43 -30.84 -10.32
CA ASN A 115 4.24 -30.53 -9.51
C ASN A 115 2.92 -30.54 -10.33
N LEU A 116 2.61 -31.64 -11.01
CA LEU A 116 1.33 -31.84 -11.69
C LEU A 116 0.42 -32.73 -10.82
N PRO A 117 -0.73 -32.24 -10.31
CA PRO A 117 -1.49 -32.95 -9.29
C PRO A 117 -2.21 -34.20 -9.79
N ASN A 118 -2.56 -34.25 -11.08
CA ASN A 118 -3.37 -35.31 -11.70
C ASN A 118 -2.53 -36.25 -12.59
N VAL A 119 -1.22 -36.32 -12.36
CA VAL A 119 -0.25 -37.04 -13.19
C VAL A 119 0.74 -37.75 -12.28
N ASN A 120 0.95 -39.06 -12.49
CA ASN A 120 1.96 -39.86 -11.82
C ASN A 120 3.09 -40.25 -12.79
N LEU A 121 4.22 -40.75 -12.27
CA LEU A 121 5.40 -41.08 -13.07
C LEU A 121 5.06 -42.01 -14.25
N ASN A 122 4.34 -43.11 -14.01
CA ASN A 122 3.97 -44.07 -15.05
C ASN A 122 3.15 -43.41 -16.17
N SER A 123 2.20 -42.53 -15.82
CA SER A 123 1.42 -41.79 -16.82
C SER A 123 2.29 -40.85 -17.66
N VAL A 124 3.34 -40.23 -17.09
CA VAL A 124 4.36 -39.48 -17.87
C VAL A 124 5.09 -40.42 -18.81
N LEU A 125 5.57 -41.58 -18.33
CA LEU A 125 6.33 -42.53 -19.15
C LEU A 125 5.49 -43.07 -20.32
N GLY A 126 4.22 -43.39 -20.09
CA GLY A 126 3.27 -43.83 -21.10
C GLY A 126 2.88 -42.77 -22.14
N CYS A 127 3.22 -41.50 -21.91
CA CYS A 127 3.03 -40.41 -22.87
C CYS A 127 4.24 -40.20 -23.80
N LEU A 128 5.33 -40.96 -23.65
CA LEU A 128 6.55 -40.79 -24.45
C LEU A 128 6.65 -41.84 -25.56
N GLY A 129 7.19 -41.43 -26.71
CA GLY A 129 7.51 -42.37 -27.80
C GLY A 129 8.73 -43.24 -27.51
N GLU A 130 8.82 -44.42 -28.14
CA GLU A 130 9.96 -45.35 -27.99
C GLU A 130 11.32 -44.69 -28.22
N TRP A 131 11.42 -43.78 -29.20
CA TRP A 131 12.65 -43.05 -29.46
C TRP A 131 13.06 -42.22 -28.24
N THR A 132 12.12 -41.46 -27.66
CA THR A 132 12.37 -40.62 -26.49
C THR A 132 12.72 -41.46 -25.28
N LEU A 133 11.99 -42.56 -25.01
CA LEU A 133 12.30 -43.46 -23.89
C LEU A 133 13.72 -44.04 -23.96
N ARG A 134 14.30 -44.23 -25.15
CA ARG A 134 15.66 -44.74 -25.32
C ARG A 134 16.75 -43.65 -25.37
N ASN A 135 16.41 -42.41 -25.76
CA ASN A 135 17.39 -41.35 -26.05
C ASN A 135 17.33 -40.15 -25.10
N LEU A 136 16.41 -40.14 -24.12
CA LEU A 136 16.31 -39.08 -23.13
C LEU A 136 17.60 -39.02 -22.27
N THR A 137 18.27 -37.86 -22.27
CA THR A 137 19.47 -37.57 -21.49
C THR A 137 19.17 -36.95 -20.14
N SER A 138 18.03 -36.26 -19.99
CA SER A 138 17.61 -35.62 -18.73
C SER A 138 16.13 -35.81 -18.44
N LEU A 139 15.82 -36.31 -17.25
CA LEU A 139 14.47 -36.48 -16.73
C LEU A 139 14.35 -35.76 -15.38
N ASN A 140 13.43 -34.79 -15.33
CA ASN A 140 13.06 -34.10 -14.10
C ASN A 140 11.57 -34.31 -13.83
N VAL A 141 11.26 -35.01 -12.73
CA VAL A 141 9.92 -35.36 -12.28
C VAL A 141 9.63 -34.86 -10.86
N THR A 142 10.24 -33.73 -10.46
CA THR A 142 10.07 -33.15 -9.12
C THR A 142 8.59 -32.99 -8.74
N GLY A 143 8.17 -33.56 -7.61
CA GLY A 143 6.79 -33.44 -7.13
C GLY A 143 5.74 -34.16 -7.98
N ILE A 144 6.14 -35.16 -8.77
CA ILE A 144 5.26 -36.09 -9.47
C ILE A 144 5.22 -37.39 -8.66
N SER A 145 4.03 -37.83 -8.24
CA SER A 145 3.92 -39.06 -7.45
C SER A 145 4.43 -40.27 -8.24
N ILE A 146 5.21 -41.14 -7.58
CA ILE A 146 5.66 -42.41 -8.16
C ILE A 146 4.66 -43.56 -7.90
N LEU A 147 3.66 -43.32 -7.06
CA LEU A 147 2.65 -44.31 -6.66
C LEU A 147 1.50 -44.40 -7.67
N THR A 148 0.80 -45.54 -7.65
CA THR A 148 -0.51 -45.72 -8.31
C THR A 148 -1.66 -45.17 -7.48
N GLY A 149 -2.83 -45.00 -8.09
CA GLY A 149 -4.09 -44.76 -7.35
C GLY A 149 -4.52 -45.90 -6.41
N MET A 150 -3.74 -46.99 -6.32
CA MET A 150 -3.90 -48.06 -5.32
C MET A 150 -2.84 -48.00 -4.22
N ASN A 151 -2.01 -46.95 -4.17
CA ASN A 151 -0.86 -46.80 -3.27
C ASN A 151 0.20 -47.92 -3.34
N ILE A 152 0.21 -48.68 -4.44
CA ILE A 152 1.25 -49.71 -4.68
C ILE A 152 2.43 -49.03 -5.42
N PRO A 153 3.68 -49.16 -4.92
CA PRO A 153 4.87 -48.74 -5.65
C PRO A 153 5.08 -49.67 -6.86
N ILE A 154 5.24 -49.09 -8.06
CA ILE A 154 5.35 -49.88 -9.30
C ILE A 154 6.82 -50.21 -9.56
N PHE A 155 7.15 -51.51 -9.62
CA PHE A 155 8.44 -51.98 -10.12
C PHE A 155 8.70 -51.46 -11.55
N PHE A 156 9.88 -50.86 -11.74
CA PHE A 156 10.05 -49.69 -12.60
C PHE A 156 10.21 -49.95 -14.11
N PRO A 157 9.62 -49.08 -14.97
CA PRO A 157 10.06 -48.90 -16.35
C PRO A 157 11.30 -47.99 -16.50
N LEU A 158 11.89 -47.46 -15.41
CA LEU A 158 13.04 -46.55 -15.49
C LEU A 158 14.23 -47.15 -16.22
N GLY A 159 14.52 -48.45 -16.04
CA GLY A 159 15.60 -49.16 -16.74
C GLY A 159 15.55 -49.08 -18.27
N ARG A 160 14.44 -48.62 -18.87
CA ARG A 160 14.32 -48.31 -20.30
C ARG A 160 15.17 -47.11 -20.74
N PHE A 161 15.43 -46.16 -19.84
CA PHE A 161 16.19 -44.93 -20.11
C PHE A 161 17.71 -45.15 -20.10
N LYS A 162 18.22 -46.08 -20.92
CA LYS A 162 19.64 -46.47 -20.91
C LYS A 162 20.62 -45.33 -21.24
N ASN A 163 20.18 -44.24 -21.87
CA ASN A 163 20.99 -43.04 -22.15
C ASN A 163 20.80 -41.88 -21.14
N LEU A 164 20.08 -42.10 -20.03
CA LEU A 164 19.84 -41.05 -19.04
C LEU A 164 21.14 -40.66 -18.32
N GLN A 165 21.42 -39.36 -18.28
CA GLN A 165 22.59 -38.78 -17.60
C GLN A 165 22.18 -37.97 -16.37
N LEU A 166 21.03 -37.31 -16.41
CA LEU A 166 20.46 -36.53 -15.31
C LEU A 166 19.10 -37.09 -14.90
N LEU A 167 18.96 -37.46 -13.63
CA LEU A 167 17.70 -37.84 -13.00
C LEU A 167 17.40 -36.92 -11.80
N ASN A 168 16.22 -36.31 -11.79
CA ASN A 168 15.71 -35.56 -10.64
C ASN A 168 14.33 -36.08 -10.23
N VAL A 169 14.29 -36.70 -9.06
CA VAL A 169 13.12 -37.30 -8.40
C VAL A 169 12.83 -36.61 -7.06
N SER A 170 13.32 -35.38 -6.87
CA SER A 170 13.13 -34.67 -5.60
C SER A 170 11.64 -34.39 -5.29
N ARG A 171 11.27 -34.42 -4.00
CA ARG A 171 9.88 -34.21 -3.53
C ARG A 171 8.90 -35.26 -4.02
N THR A 172 9.34 -36.51 -4.20
CA THR A 172 8.48 -37.66 -4.50
C THR A 172 8.69 -38.73 -3.43
N GLU A 173 7.88 -39.77 -3.46
CA GLU A 173 7.91 -40.90 -2.51
C GLU A 173 9.09 -41.87 -2.76
N PHE A 174 10.15 -41.39 -3.44
CA PHE A 174 11.29 -42.19 -3.90
C PHE A 174 12.07 -42.76 -2.71
N SER A 175 12.29 -44.07 -2.74
CA SER A 175 12.78 -44.87 -1.63
C SER A 175 14.19 -45.44 -1.88
N THR A 176 14.79 -46.02 -0.84
CA THR A 176 16.05 -46.77 -0.92
C THR A 176 16.00 -47.89 -1.99
N THR A 177 14.86 -48.59 -2.13
CA THR A 177 14.67 -49.63 -3.16
C THR A 177 14.74 -49.05 -4.57
N ASP A 178 14.16 -47.87 -4.76
CA ASP A 178 14.14 -47.19 -6.06
C ASP A 178 15.53 -46.67 -6.43
N LEU A 179 16.31 -46.26 -5.42
CA LEU A 179 17.71 -45.89 -5.57
C LEU A 179 18.58 -47.08 -6.00
N GLN A 180 18.35 -48.26 -5.44
CA GLN A 180 19.02 -49.51 -5.86
C GLN A 180 18.73 -49.81 -7.34
N ILE A 181 17.46 -49.70 -7.76
CA ILE A 181 17.08 -49.87 -9.17
C ILE A 181 17.76 -48.83 -10.07
N VAL A 182 17.87 -47.56 -9.66
CA VAL A 182 18.61 -46.53 -10.41
C VAL A 182 20.11 -46.88 -10.52
N ALA A 183 20.71 -47.40 -9.46
CA ALA A 183 22.11 -47.81 -9.43
C ALA A 183 22.40 -48.97 -10.42
N ASP A 184 21.57 -50.01 -10.40
CA ASP A 184 21.74 -51.22 -11.20
C ASP A 184 21.35 -51.01 -12.68
N ASP A 185 20.24 -50.33 -12.93
CA ASP A 185 19.55 -50.36 -14.22
C ASP A 185 19.83 -49.14 -15.12
N LEU A 186 20.42 -48.06 -14.57
CA LEU A 186 20.74 -46.82 -15.30
C LEU A 186 22.26 -46.56 -15.38
N PRO A 187 22.98 -47.20 -16.33
CA PRO A 187 24.44 -47.22 -16.37
C PRO A 187 25.09 -45.87 -16.70
N ASN A 188 24.34 -44.92 -17.26
CA ASN A 188 24.85 -43.64 -17.73
C ASN A 188 24.53 -42.44 -16.81
N VAL A 189 23.83 -42.65 -15.69
CA VAL A 189 23.45 -41.55 -14.78
C VAL A 189 24.69 -41.00 -14.08
N GLN A 190 24.95 -39.71 -14.32
CA GLN A 190 26.06 -38.93 -13.77
C GLN A 190 25.59 -37.86 -12.80
N PHE A 191 24.33 -37.43 -12.88
CA PHE A 191 23.74 -36.43 -12.00
C PHE A 191 22.42 -36.95 -11.40
N LEU A 192 22.34 -36.98 -10.07
CA LEU A 192 21.16 -37.44 -9.34
C LEU A 192 20.68 -36.39 -8.32
N ASN A 193 19.38 -36.14 -8.28
CA ASN A 193 18.74 -35.33 -7.24
C ASN A 193 17.59 -36.11 -6.58
N ILE A 194 17.81 -36.50 -5.33
CA ILE A 194 16.88 -37.22 -4.43
C ILE A 194 16.44 -36.35 -3.24
N SER A 195 16.55 -35.02 -3.34
CA SER A 195 16.18 -34.10 -2.26
C SER A 195 14.73 -34.26 -1.81
N ARG A 196 14.46 -34.30 -0.49
CA ARG A 196 13.11 -34.46 0.07
C ARG A 196 12.40 -35.70 -0.47
N THR A 197 13.04 -36.85 -0.29
CA THR A 197 12.51 -38.19 -0.60
C THR A 197 12.76 -39.11 0.59
N SER A 198 12.09 -40.25 0.62
CA SER A 198 12.15 -41.23 1.72
C SER A 198 13.30 -42.23 1.56
N VAL A 199 14.43 -41.79 0.99
CA VAL A 199 15.69 -42.55 0.97
C VAL A 199 16.34 -42.46 2.35
N SER A 200 16.42 -43.59 3.05
CA SER A 200 17.06 -43.74 4.36
C SER A 200 18.50 -44.25 4.28
N ASP A 201 18.82 -45.04 3.25
CA ASP A 201 20.17 -45.55 3.01
C ASP A 201 20.64 -45.17 1.60
N VAL A 202 21.86 -44.66 1.51
CA VAL A 202 22.49 -44.20 0.27
C VAL A 202 23.60 -45.13 -0.22
N SER A 203 23.85 -46.25 0.48
CA SER A 203 24.82 -47.29 0.09
C SER A 203 24.74 -47.75 -1.38
N PRO A 204 23.56 -47.82 -2.04
CA PRO A 204 23.50 -48.16 -3.46
C PRO A 204 24.32 -47.24 -4.38
N LEU A 205 24.58 -45.98 -3.98
CA LEU A 205 25.42 -45.03 -4.71
C LEU A 205 26.88 -45.49 -4.86
N LEU A 206 27.37 -46.39 -4.00
CA LEU A 206 28.73 -46.93 -4.09
C LEU A 206 28.98 -47.67 -5.42
N SER A 207 27.95 -48.30 -5.99
CA SER A 207 28.01 -48.90 -7.34
C SER A 207 28.17 -47.87 -8.46
N MET A 208 27.84 -46.60 -8.19
CA MET A 208 27.89 -45.47 -9.12
C MET A 208 29.13 -44.58 -8.90
N ARG A 209 29.99 -44.88 -7.92
CA ARG A 209 31.11 -44.02 -7.47
C ARG A 209 32.06 -43.55 -8.58
N ASP A 210 32.23 -44.38 -9.60
CA ASP A 210 33.16 -44.19 -10.71
C ASP A 210 32.52 -43.41 -11.90
N ARG A 211 31.23 -43.03 -11.79
CA ARG A 211 30.48 -42.25 -12.81
C ARG A 211 29.69 -41.05 -12.27
N LEU A 212 29.35 -41.02 -10.98
CA LEU A 212 28.51 -39.98 -10.40
C LEU A 212 29.32 -38.68 -10.21
N THR A 213 28.95 -37.62 -10.95
CA THR A 213 29.59 -36.30 -10.91
C THR A 213 28.77 -35.24 -10.18
N GLY A 214 27.47 -35.47 -9.99
CA GLY A 214 26.59 -34.56 -9.26
C GLY A 214 25.55 -35.27 -8.41
N LEU A 215 25.43 -34.86 -7.15
CA LEU A 215 24.53 -35.47 -6.18
C LEU A 215 23.89 -34.37 -5.31
N ILE A 216 22.55 -34.32 -5.30
CA ILE A 216 21.77 -33.42 -4.44
C ILE A 216 20.82 -34.24 -3.55
N MET A 217 21.02 -34.12 -2.24
CA MET A 217 20.34 -34.86 -1.17
C MET A 217 19.76 -33.88 -0.13
N HIS A 218 19.26 -32.73 -0.59
CA HIS A 218 18.78 -31.68 0.31
C HIS A 218 17.55 -32.15 1.11
N ARG A 219 17.68 -32.20 2.44
CA ARG A 219 16.65 -32.67 3.39
C ARG A 219 16.10 -34.06 3.04
N LEU A 220 16.94 -35.09 3.03
CA LEU A 220 16.49 -36.48 3.10
C LEU A 220 15.79 -36.75 4.45
N GLU A 221 14.92 -37.75 4.48
CA GLU A 221 14.16 -38.17 5.66
C GLU A 221 14.99 -39.11 6.57
N LEU A 222 16.18 -38.62 6.98
CA LEU A 222 17.09 -39.35 7.88
C LEU A 222 16.74 -39.03 9.33
N GLU A 223 16.17 -40.01 10.03
CA GLU A 223 15.69 -39.86 11.40
C GLU A 223 16.80 -40.10 12.44
N GLN A 224 17.64 -41.11 12.23
CA GLN A 224 18.66 -41.52 13.20
C GLN A 224 20.01 -40.85 12.93
N LYS A 225 20.93 -40.91 13.90
CA LYS A 225 22.29 -40.34 13.75
C LYS A 225 23.15 -41.23 12.85
N GLU A 226 22.95 -42.52 12.99
CA GLU A 226 23.58 -43.61 12.24
C GLU A 226 23.31 -43.47 10.73
N ASP A 227 22.10 -43.05 10.35
CA ASP A 227 21.72 -42.76 8.95
C ASP A 227 22.56 -41.62 8.35
N VAL A 228 22.84 -40.58 9.15
CA VAL A 228 23.63 -39.41 8.75
C VAL A 228 25.13 -39.74 8.69
N GLU A 229 25.62 -40.58 9.61
CA GLU A 229 26.97 -41.14 9.58
C GLU A 229 27.20 -42.03 8.37
N ASN A 230 26.23 -42.90 8.05
CA ASN A 230 26.22 -43.73 6.86
C ASN A 230 26.20 -42.88 5.57
N LEU A 231 25.38 -41.82 5.53
CA LEU A 231 25.39 -40.89 4.39
C LEU A 231 26.78 -40.27 4.17
N LEU A 232 27.43 -39.82 5.24
CA LEU A 232 28.75 -39.20 5.13
C LEU A 232 29.84 -40.22 4.74
N SER A 233 29.80 -41.43 5.30
CA SER A 233 30.75 -42.50 5.01
C SER A 233 30.65 -43.03 3.57
N VAL A 234 29.45 -43.03 2.99
CA VAL A 234 29.24 -43.31 1.56
C VAL A 234 29.74 -42.16 0.70
N VAL A 235 29.40 -40.91 1.03
CA VAL A 235 29.74 -39.72 0.24
C VAL A 235 31.25 -39.57 0.02
N VAL A 236 32.08 -39.80 1.04
CA VAL A 236 33.55 -39.67 0.92
C VAL A 236 34.18 -40.68 -0.05
N GLN A 237 33.47 -41.74 -0.43
CA GLN A 237 33.93 -42.76 -1.39
C GLN A 237 33.56 -42.46 -2.85
N LEU A 238 32.84 -41.36 -3.12
CA LEU A 238 32.33 -41.00 -4.45
C LEU A 238 33.32 -40.07 -5.20
N HIS A 239 34.50 -40.60 -5.50
CA HIS A 239 35.68 -39.84 -5.99
C HIS A 239 35.45 -38.96 -7.24
N GLN A 240 34.47 -39.27 -8.10
CA GLN A 240 34.16 -38.50 -9.31
C GLN A 240 33.23 -37.30 -9.07
N LEU A 241 32.74 -37.07 -7.84
CA LEU A 241 31.84 -35.96 -7.53
C LEU A 241 32.49 -34.60 -7.79
N ARG A 242 31.73 -33.76 -8.50
CA ARG A 242 32.02 -32.35 -8.79
C ARG A 242 31.03 -31.42 -8.11
N THR A 243 29.81 -31.89 -7.87
CA THR A 243 28.75 -31.14 -7.18
C THR A 243 28.12 -32.03 -6.12
N LEU A 244 28.22 -31.61 -4.87
CA LEU A 244 27.62 -32.27 -3.71
C LEU A 244 26.72 -31.27 -2.98
N ASP A 245 25.48 -31.65 -2.71
CA ASP A 245 24.57 -30.86 -1.89
C ASP A 245 23.93 -31.79 -0.86
N VAL A 246 24.29 -31.59 0.39
CA VAL A 246 23.86 -32.35 1.56
C VAL A 246 23.32 -31.38 2.61
N SER A 247 22.66 -30.32 2.14
CA SER A 247 22.12 -29.26 2.97
C SER A 247 20.80 -29.70 3.64
N ASP A 248 20.63 -29.43 4.93
CA ASP A 248 19.47 -29.88 5.72
C ASP A 248 18.86 -28.77 6.60
N LYS A 249 17.73 -29.02 7.27
CA LYS A 249 17.27 -28.18 8.40
C LYS A 249 18.40 -28.08 9.44
N PRO A 250 18.61 -26.92 10.09
CA PRO A 250 19.51 -26.84 11.23
C PRO A 250 19.07 -27.83 12.31
N ARG A 251 19.96 -28.75 12.70
CA ARG A 251 19.72 -29.74 13.77
C ARG A 251 20.34 -29.21 15.07
N PRO A 252 19.66 -29.31 16.24
CA PRO A 252 20.29 -29.05 17.54
C PRO A 252 21.61 -29.81 17.64
N SER A 253 22.65 -29.16 18.16
CA SER A 253 24.04 -29.60 18.06
C SER A 253 24.27 -31.06 18.47
N GLY A 254 24.30 -31.96 17.48
CA GLY A 254 24.83 -33.31 17.64
C GLY A 254 26.36 -33.27 17.80
N SER A 255 26.95 -34.38 18.22
CA SER A 255 28.41 -34.53 18.15
C SER A 255 28.88 -34.42 16.70
N ARG A 256 30.01 -33.75 16.48
CA ARG A 256 30.73 -33.79 15.20
C ARG A 256 30.99 -35.25 14.83
N LEU A 257 30.72 -35.61 13.57
CA LEU A 257 30.91 -36.98 13.09
C LEU A 257 32.38 -37.23 12.74
N ASP A 258 32.90 -38.43 13.01
CA ASP A 258 34.31 -38.76 12.77
C ASP A 258 34.69 -38.68 11.27
N ALA A 259 33.75 -39.02 10.38
CA ALA A 259 33.95 -38.92 8.94
C ALA A 259 34.09 -37.46 8.41
N VAL A 260 33.92 -36.43 9.25
CA VAL A 260 34.22 -35.03 8.88
C VAL A 260 35.72 -34.82 8.64
N ASP A 261 36.60 -35.50 9.39
CA ASP A 261 38.05 -35.44 9.14
C ASP A 261 38.42 -36.03 7.78
N ILE A 262 37.74 -37.12 7.39
CA ILE A 262 37.88 -37.75 6.08
C ILE A 262 37.39 -36.79 4.99
N LEU A 263 36.18 -36.22 5.13
CA LEU A 263 35.61 -35.27 4.16
C LEU A 263 36.54 -34.06 3.90
N CYS A 264 37.26 -33.60 4.92
CA CYS A 264 38.15 -32.45 4.81
C CYS A 264 39.59 -32.81 4.35
N SER A 265 39.91 -34.10 4.17
CA SER A 265 41.24 -34.57 3.76
C SER A 265 41.55 -34.29 2.28
N ALA A 266 42.83 -34.19 1.91
CA ALA A 266 43.26 -33.71 0.58
C ALA A 266 43.05 -34.70 -0.58
N ASP A 267 43.04 -36.00 -0.30
CA ASP A 267 42.89 -37.05 -1.31
C ASP A 267 41.41 -37.45 -1.55
N ILE A 268 40.49 -36.90 -0.76
CA ILE A 268 39.06 -37.19 -0.79
C ILE A 268 38.36 -36.19 -1.71
N LEU A 269 37.37 -36.66 -2.48
CA LEU A 269 36.61 -35.86 -3.47
C LEU A 269 37.46 -34.91 -4.37
N PRO A 270 38.54 -35.40 -5.03
CA PRO A 270 39.52 -34.54 -5.73
C PRO A 270 38.93 -33.73 -6.90
N CYS A 271 37.77 -34.14 -7.42
CA CYS A 271 37.06 -33.45 -8.51
C CYS A 271 36.06 -32.37 -8.05
N LEU A 272 35.95 -32.10 -6.74
CA LEU A 272 34.90 -31.25 -6.16
C LEU A 272 35.02 -29.77 -6.60
N VAL A 273 33.93 -29.23 -7.13
CA VAL A 273 33.80 -27.83 -7.58
C VAL A 273 32.73 -27.06 -6.80
N SER A 274 31.75 -27.76 -6.23
CA SER A 274 30.62 -27.16 -5.53
C SER A 274 30.18 -28.05 -4.38
N ILE A 275 30.17 -27.52 -3.15
CA ILE A 275 29.64 -28.21 -1.97
C ILE A 275 28.60 -27.35 -1.24
N ASP A 276 27.48 -27.93 -0.81
CA ASP A 276 26.51 -27.27 0.08
C ASP A 276 26.35 -28.05 1.39
N LEU A 277 26.81 -27.45 2.48
CA LEU A 277 26.76 -27.94 3.86
C LEU A 277 25.84 -27.05 4.74
N SER A 278 24.92 -26.30 4.13
CA SER A 278 24.00 -25.41 4.84
C SER A 278 23.11 -26.22 5.81
N GLY A 279 22.89 -25.69 7.01
CA GLY A 279 22.24 -26.40 8.13
C GLY A 279 23.18 -27.25 9.01
N ASN A 280 24.43 -27.49 8.57
CA ASN A 280 25.49 -28.14 9.34
C ASN A 280 25.12 -29.49 9.99
N GLN A 281 24.48 -30.40 9.25
CA GLN A 281 23.99 -31.67 9.83
C GLN A 281 25.09 -32.63 10.36
N PHE A 282 26.36 -32.42 9.98
CA PHE A 282 27.49 -33.25 10.43
C PHE A 282 28.30 -32.65 11.60
N GLY A 283 27.91 -31.46 12.09
CA GLY A 283 28.60 -30.79 13.21
C GLY A 283 30.00 -30.25 12.88
N LEU A 284 30.21 -29.75 11.65
CA LEU A 284 31.47 -29.10 11.25
C LEU A 284 31.73 -27.85 12.08
N LYS A 285 33.01 -27.57 12.33
CA LYS A 285 33.53 -26.36 12.95
C LYS A 285 34.19 -25.45 11.91
N LEU A 286 34.55 -24.24 12.32
CA LEU A 286 35.25 -23.26 11.46
C LEU A 286 36.54 -23.82 10.84
N GLU A 287 37.32 -24.58 11.60
CA GLU A 287 38.59 -25.14 11.10
C GLU A 287 38.36 -26.28 10.10
N ASP A 288 37.25 -27.01 10.18
CA ASP A 288 36.86 -28.00 9.18
C ASP A 288 36.55 -27.30 7.84
N ALA A 289 35.76 -26.21 7.87
CA ALA A 289 35.49 -25.40 6.68
C ALA A 289 36.77 -24.77 6.09
N ARG A 290 37.71 -24.33 6.93
CA ARG A 290 39.03 -23.83 6.51
C ARG A 290 39.85 -24.93 5.82
N LEU A 291 39.87 -26.13 6.39
CA LEU A 291 40.62 -27.27 5.87
C LEU A 291 40.03 -27.77 4.55
N LEU A 292 38.70 -27.91 4.47
CA LEU A 292 37.95 -28.24 3.26
C LEU A 292 38.32 -27.32 2.10
N ILE A 293 38.22 -25.99 2.29
CA ILE A 293 38.56 -25.00 1.25
C ILE A 293 40.05 -25.06 0.88
N LYS A 294 40.95 -25.21 1.85
CA LYS A 294 42.39 -25.29 1.58
C LYS A 294 42.75 -26.53 0.75
N ASN A 295 42.10 -27.65 1.02
CA ASN A 295 42.43 -28.95 0.44
C ASN A 295 41.73 -29.21 -0.90
N HIS A 296 40.67 -28.46 -1.24
CA HIS A 296 39.94 -28.57 -2.51
C HIS A 296 40.14 -27.33 -3.39
N PRO A 297 41.27 -27.18 -4.10
CA PRO A 297 41.59 -25.95 -4.85
C PRO A 297 40.68 -25.69 -6.06
N ASN A 298 39.93 -26.69 -6.53
CA ASN A 298 38.95 -26.54 -7.61
C ASN A 298 37.58 -26.00 -7.15
N LEU A 299 37.40 -25.76 -5.85
CA LEU A 299 36.12 -25.39 -5.25
C LEU A 299 35.73 -23.95 -5.62
N ALA A 300 34.66 -23.79 -6.41
CA ALA A 300 34.09 -22.51 -6.82
C ALA A 300 32.84 -22.10 -6.01
N PHE A 301 32.29 -23.00 -5.20
CA PHE A 301 31.13 -22.74 -4.34
C PHE A 301 31.16 -23.54 -3.04
N ALA A 302 30.86 -22.88 -1.93
CA ALA A 302 30.72 -23.50 -0.61
C ALA A 302 29.52 -22.96 0.17
N GLY A 303 28.55 -23.81 0.48
CA GLY A 303 27.35 -23.46 1.24
C GLY A 303 27.53 -23.66 2.75
N PHE A 304 27.55 -22.57 3.53
CA PHE A 304 27.62 -22.60 4.99
C PHE A 304 26.50 -21.80 5.66
N ALA A 305 25.32 -21.70 5.02
CA ALA A 305 24.19 -20.95 5.58
C ALA A 305 23.46 -21.73 6.67
N SER A 306 22.84 -21.01 7.60
CA SER A 306 22.07 -21.51 8.73
C SER A 306 22.80 -22.52 9.59
N TRP A 307 24.08 -22.24 9.87
CA TRP A 307 24.77 -22.85 11.00
C TRP A 307 24.17 -22.27 12.30
N LEU A 308 23.98 -23.09 13.34
CA LEU A 308 23.23 -22.66 14.54
C LEU A 308 23.90 -21.49 15.27
N SER A 309 23.10 -20.47 15.61
CA SER A 309 23.53 -19.17 16.14
C SER A 309 24.23 -19.18 17.50
N SER A 310 24.26 -20.31 18.21
CA SER A 310 25.06 -20.51 19.43
C SER A 310 26.58 -20.52 19.16
N HIS A 311 26.99 -20.38 17.90
CA HIS A 311 28.36 -20.46 17.40
C HIS A 311 28.75 -19.14 16.71
N GLU A 312 28.69 -18.02 17.44
CA GLU A 312 28.98 -16.67 16.89
C GLU A 312 30.40 -16.57 16.32
N HIS A 313 31.37 -17.25 16.95
CA HIS A 313 32.75 -17.36 16.48
C HIS A 313 32.84 -18.03 15.10
N GLU A 314 32.06 -19.09 14.86
CA GLU A 314 31.98 -19.80 13.59
C GLU A 314 31.33 -18.91 12.52
N LEU A 315 30.22 -18.23 12.82
CA LEU A 315 29.53 -17.35 11.86
C LEU A 315 30.43 -16.20 11.38
N GLU A 316 31.11 -15.51 12.30
CA GLU A 316 32.07 -14.46 11.94
C GLU A 316 33.38 -15.05 11.36
N GLY A 317 33.70 -16.30 11.70
CA GLY A 317 34.76 -17.07 11.10
C GLY A 317 34.53 -17.32 9.60
N ILE A 318 33.35 -17.80 9.22
CA ILE A 318 32.94 -18.02 7.82
C ILE A 318 32.90 -16.69 7.05
N HIS A 319 32.42 -15.61 7.67
CA HIS A 319 32.48 -14.28 7.08
C HIS A 319 33.92 -13.87 6.74
N ARG A 320 34.85 -13.95 7.70
CA ARG A 320 36.29 -13.68 7.46
C ARG A 320 36.91 -14.64 6.44
N LEU A 321 36.44 -15.89 6.37
CA LEU A 321 36.90 -16.88 5.40
C LEU A 321 36.50 -16.50 3.97
N SER A 322 35.30 -15.96 3.77
CA SER A 322 34.84 -15.47 2.46
C SER A 322 35.63 -14.28 1.95
N LEU A 323 36.09 -13.39 2.83
CA LEU A 323 36.99 -12.28 2.49
C LEU A 323 38.39 -12.76 2.09
N LYS A 324 38.84 -13.92 2.60
CA LYS A 324 40.13 -14.53 2.25
C LYS A 324 40.10 -15.25 0.89
N TYR A 325 38.95 -15.80 0.50
CA TYR A 325 38.78 -16.57 -0.74
C TYR A 325 37.66 -15.99 -1.61
N PRO A 326 37.84 -14.79 -2.18
CA PRO A 326 36.78 -14.07 -2.91
C PRO A 326 36.32 -14.77 -4.20
N ASP A 327 37.17 -15.62 -4.80
CA ASP A 327 36.85 -16.40 -6.00
C ASP A 327 35.85 -17.55 -5.71
N ILE A 328 35.68 -17.92 -4.44
CA ILE A 328 34.75 -18.97 -4.01
C ILE A 328 33.42 -18.30 -3.62
N ILE A 329 32.34 -18.60 -4.35
CA ILE A 329 31.03 -18.07 -3.98
C ILE A 329 30.53 -18.81 -2.73
N MET A 330 30.59 -18.15 -1.58
CA MET A 330 30.15 -18.73 -0.31
C MET A 330 28.72 -18.31 0.07
N LEU A 331 28.04 -19.17 0.83
CA LEU A 331 26.81 -18.83 1.58
C LEU A 331 27.11 -18.71 3.07
N GLY A 332 26.35 -17.89 3.78
CA GLY A 332 26.45 -17.73 5.23
C GLY A 332 25.39 -16.78 5.81
N ASP A 333 25.45 -16.58 7.12
CA ASP A 333 24.47 -15.81 7.92
C ASP A 333 25.04 -14.50 8.50
N ARG A 334 26.28 -14.12 8.16
CA ARG A 334 26.92 -12.84 8.50
C ARG A 334 27.64 -12.28 7.27
N GLY A 335 27.74 -10.95 7.15
CA GLY A 335 28.34 -10.27 5.99
C GLY A 335 27.39 -10.11 4.81
N ASP A 336 27.38 -8.91 4.20
CA ASP A 336 26.37 -8.53 3.21
C ASP A 336 26.40 -9.39 1.94
N GLN A 337 27.60 -9.72 1.44
CA GLN A 337 27.75 -10.56 0.25
C GLN A 337 27.29 -12.01 0.50
N LEU A 338 27.58 -12.57 1.67
CA LEU A 338 27.12 -13.92 2.04
C LEU A 338 25.61 -13.96 2.19
N LEU A 339 25.00 -12.97 2.85
CA LEU A 339 23.56 -12.84 3.00
C LEU A 339 22.87 -12.64 1.63
N LEU A 340 23.44 -11.83 0.74
CA LEU A 340 22.98 -11.66 -0.64
C LEU A 340 23.05 -12.97 -1.43
N ASN A 341 24.16 -13.71 -1.32
CA ASN A 341 24.31 -15.03 -1.95
C ASN A 341 23.26 -16.02 -1.40
N THR A 342 23.03 -16.03 -0.09
CA THR A 342 22.03 -16.87 0.59
C THR A 342 20.62 -16.56 0.08
N LEU A 343 20.20 -15.28 0.04
CA LEU A 343 18.89 -14.88 -0.47
C LEU A 343 18.70 -15.14 -1.99
N THR A 344 19.78 -15.04 -2.78
CA THR A 344 19.68 -15.17 -4.24
C THR A 344 19.63 -16.61 -4.74
N ARG A 345 20.40 -17.53 -4.12
CA ARG A 345 20.41 -18.97 -4.43
C ARG A 345 19.22 -19.74 -3.85
N ASN A 346 18.89 -19.56 -2.57
CA ASN A 346 18.01 -20.46 -1.80
C ASN A 346 16.49 -20.26 -2.00
N LYS A 347 16.03 -20.08 -3.25
CA LYS A 347 14.65 -19.65 -3.60
C LYS A 347 13.53 -20.40 -2.87
N ASP A 348 13.69 -21.71 -2.65
CA ASP A 348 12.69 -22.62 -2.07
C ASP A 348 13.10 -23.23 -0.71
N ARG A 349 14.20 -22.75 -0.11
CA ARG A 349 14.68 -23.18 1.21
C ARG A 349 14.34 -22.13 2.27
N ALA A 350 13.05 -22.02 2.58
CA ALA A 350 12.51 -20.94 3.39
C ALA A 350 13.18 -20.77 4.76
N ILE A 351 13.66 -21.85 5.40
CA ILE A 351 14.32 -21.76 6.72
C ILE A 351 15.64 -20.96 6.64
N TYR A 352 16.41 -21.13 5.56
CA TYR A 352 17.64 -20.35 5.34
C TYR A 352 17.34 -18.90 4.96
N LEU A 353 16.29 -18.68 4.18
CA LEU A 353 15.84 -17.33 3.84
C LEU A 353 15.34 -16.57 5.08
N GLN A 354 14.62 -17.24 5.98
CA GLN A 354 14.13 -16.68 7.24
C GLN A 354 15.29 -16.32 8.18
N ASN A 355 16.26 -17.22 8.34
CA ASN A 355 17.49 -16.96 9.11
C ASN A 355 18.29 -15.81 8.51
N ALA A 356 18.48 -15.77 7.19
CA ALA A 356 19.16 -14.67 6.51
C ALA A 356 18.42 -13.33 6.69
N LEU A 357 17.08 -13.29 6.60
CA LEU A 357 16.30 -12.07 6.90
C LEU A 357 16.50 -11.61 8.35
N HIS A 358 16.54 -12.53 9.31
CA HIS A 358 16.82 -12.22 10.71
C HIS A 358 18.23 -11.66 10.91
N SER A 359 19.25 -12.31 10.33
CA SER A 359 20.63 -11.80 10.35
C SER A 359 20.80 -10.42 9.68
N ILE A 360 20.10 -10.17 8.57
CA ILE A 360 20.09 -8.85 7.92
C ILE A 360 19.44 -7.82 8.86
N PHE A 361 18.33 -8.16 9.51
CA PHE A 361 17.69 -7.28 10.49
C PHE A 361 18.66 -6.91 11.61
N GLU A 362 19.27 -7.89 12.28
CA GLU A 362 20.30 -7.64 13.31
C GLU A 362 21.44 -6.74 12.81
N ALA A 363 22.04 -7.09 11.67
CA ALA A 363 23.19 -6.38 11.09
C ALA A 363 22.86 -4.95 10.62
N THR A 364 21.58 -4.61 10.46
CA THR A 364 21.11 -3.30 10.00
C THR A 364 20.45 -2.47 11.10
N SER A 365 20.03 -3.06 12.23
CA SER A 365 19.32 -2.36 13.32
C SER A 365 20.03 -1.10 13.85
N ASN A 366 21.36 -1.08 13.87
CA ASN A 366 22.17 0.05 14.35
C ASN A 366 23.02 0.72 13.25
N ARG A 367 22.78 0.42 11.97
CA ARG A 367 23.57 0.96 10.86
C ARG A 367 22.70 1.74 9.89
N GLU A 368 23.26 2.80 9.32
CA GLU A 368 22.72 3.53 8.18
C GLU A 368 23.74 3.37 7.04
N THR A 369 23.58 2.29 6.29
CA THR A 369 24.41 2.00 5.11
C THR A 369 23.50 1.51 4.00
N LEU A 370 23.67 2.09 2.82
CA LEU A 370 22.79 1.90 1.67
C LEU A 370 23.14 0.60 0.94
N LYS A 371 22.16 -0.32 0.79
CA LYS A 371 22.37 -1.67 0.24
C LYS A 371 21.31 -2.04 -0.81
N PRO A 372 21.40 -1.51 -2.05
CA PRO A 372 20.37 -1.70 -3.08
C PRO A 372 20.14 -3.16 -3.44
N ASP A 373 21.22 -3.93 -3.65
CA ASP A 373 21.15 -5.33 -4.07
C ASP A 373 20.53 -6.23 -3.00
N LEU A 374 20.86 -5.95 -1.73
CA LEU A 374 20.30 -6.67 -0.59
C LEU A 374 18.80 -6.38 -0.46
N LEU A 375 18.38 -5.11 -0.58
CA LEU A 375 16.96 -4.74 -0.63
C LEU A 375 16.24 -5.39 -1.82
N GLN A 376 16.85 -5.40 -3.00
CA GLN A 376 16.30 -6.07 -4.18
C GLN A 376 16.15 -7.59 -4.00
N ALA A 377 17.09 -8.25 -3.31
CA ALA A 377 17.01 -9.65 -2.95
C ALA A 377 15.91 -9.93 -1.90
N VAL A 378 15.79 -9.10 -0.87
CA VAL A 378 14.71 -9.17 0.14
C VAL A 378 13.33 -9.05 -0.52
N LEU A 379 13.14 -8.03 -1.36
CA LEU A 379 11.87 -7.80 -2.08
C LEU A 379 11.51 -8.97 -3.02
N ARG A 380 12.52 -9.63 -3.61
CA ARG A 380 12.33 -10.86 -4.41
C ARG A 380 11.91 -12.04 -3.52
N VAL A 381 12.54 -12.23 -2.37
CA VAL A 381 12.22 -13.30 -1.41
C VAL A 381 10.80 -13.14 -0.87
N MET A 382 10.41 -11.93 -0.44
CA MET A 382 9.05 -11.64 0.00
C MET A 382 8.01 -11.95 -1.10
N ARG A 383 8.28 -11.57 -2.36
CA ARG A 383 7.39 -11.87 -3.49
C ARG A 383 7.22 -13.37 -3.72
N LEU A 384 8.29 -14.16 -3.59
CA LEU A 384 8.24 -15.62 -3.75
C LEU A 384 7.48 -16.31 -2.61
N HIS A 385 7.59 -15.77 -1.39
CA HIS A 385 7.01 -16.35 -0.17
C HIS A 385 5.80 -15.57 0.36
N LEU A 386 5.08 -14.86 -0.52
CA LEU A 386 3.99 -13.94 -0.14
C LEU A 386 2.82 -14.60 0.61
N ARG A 387 2.74 -15.94 0.67
CA ARG A 387 1.74 -16.68 1.46
C ARG A 387 2.20 -17.02 2.89
N ARG A 388 3.45 -16.72 3.25
CA ARG A 388 4.08 -17.09 4.54
C ARG A 388 4.22 -15.85 5.42
N VAL A 389 3.40 -15.74 6.46
CA VAL A 389 3.32 -14.54 7.31
C VAL A 389 4.65 -14.22 8.01
N GLU A 390 5.39 -15.24 8.43
CA GLU A 390 6.68 -15.13 9.11
C GLU A 390 7.77 -14.57 8.18
N MET A 391 7.73 -14.92 6.89
CA MET A 391 8.65 -14.40 5.87
C MET A 391 8.36 -12.93 5.56
N ILE A 392 7.09 -12.53 5.54
CA ILE A 392 6.69 -11.15 5.29
C ILE A 392 6.90 -10.27 6.51
N LEU A 393 6.66 -10.77 7.73
CA LEU A 393 6.96 -10.08 8.98
C LEU A 393 8.44 -9.75 9.13
N ALA A 394 9.33 -10.72 8.88
CA ALA A 394 10.77 -10.48 8.86
C ALA A 394 11.18 -9.55 7.71
N GLY A 395 10.60 -9.74 6.53
CA GLY A 395 10.85 -8.93 5.34
C GLY A 395 10.49 -7.45 5.52
N THR A 396 9.36 -7.11 6.14
CA THR A 396 8.97 -5.70 6.38
C THR A 396 9.88 -5.01 7.39
N ALA A 397 10.37 -5.73 8.42
CA ALA A 397 11.37 -5.20 9.35
C ALA A 397 12.70 -4.89 8.63
N VAL A 398 13.13 -5.76 7.72
CA VAL A 398 14.33 -5.55 6.90
C VAL A 398 14.15 -4.41 5.89
N ILE A 399 12.98 -4.28 5.24
CA ILE A 399 12.69 -3.13 4.36
C ILE A 399 12.89 -1.82 5.14
N TYR A 400 12.22 -1.68 6.30
CA TYR A 400 12.36 -0.49 7.14
C TYR A 400 13.83 -0.15 7.45
N ASN A 401 14.61 -1.13 7.93
CA ASN A 401 16.02 -0.91 8.25
C ASN A 401 16.87 -0.53 7.02
N LEU A 402 16.52 -1.00 5.82
CA LEU A 402 17.23 -0.71 4.56
C LEU A 402 16.73 0.58 3.85
N THR A 403 15.64 1.20 4.33
CA THR A 403 15.07 2.42 3.73
C THR A 403 14.90 3.60 4.71
N ARG A 404 15.35 3.46 5.96
CA ARG A 404 15.39 4.55 6.95
C ARG A 404 16.62 5.47 6.76
N GLY A 405 16.57 6.65 7.37
CA GLY A 405 17.67 7.63 7.36
C GLY A 405 17.78 8.41 6.04
N GLU A 406 18.58 9.49 6.06
CA GLU A 406 18.70 10.43 4.93
C GLU A 406 19.32 9.79 3.68
N GLN A 407 20.19 8.80 3.85
CA GLN A 407 20.82 8.07 2.73
C GLN A 407 19.79 7.43 1.80
N SER A 408 18.57 7.13 2.27
CA SER A 408 17.47 6.61 1.44
C SER A 408 17.17 7.49 0.21
N CYS A 409 17.51 8.79 0.23
CA CYS A 409 17.47 9.71 -0.91
C CYS A 409 18.30 9.24 -2.12
N GLN A 410 19.33 8.41 -1.92
CA GLN A 410 20.19 7.90 -2.99
C GLN A 410 19.74 6.52 -3.53
N LEU A 411 18.71 5.89 -2.94
CA LEU A 411 18.17 4.62 -3.45
C LEU A 411 17.59 4.80 -4.87
N PRO A 412 17.83 3.83 -5.80
CA PRO A 412 17.22 3.84 -7.13
C PRO A 412 15.69 3.84 -7.06
N LEU A 413 15.06 4.71 -7.85
CA LEU A 413 13.61 4.94 -7.81
C LEU A 413 12.79 3.66 -8.08
N GLU A 414 13.24 2.77 -8.96
CA GLU A 414 12.54 1.49 -9.20
C GLU A 414 12.52 0.59 -7.94
N VAL A 415 13.65 0.53 -7.21
CA VAL A 415 13.78 -0.26 -5.99
C VAL A 415 12.92 0.34 -4.88
N LEU A 416 12.92 1.67 -4.74
CA LEU A 416 12.06 2.42 -3.82
C LEU A 416 10.57 2.15 -4.09
N ASN A 417 10.14 2.29 -5.36
CA ASN A 417 8.77 2.01 -5.80
C ASN A 417 8.38 0.53 -5.60
N ARG A 418 9.35 -0.40 -5.63
CA ARG A 418 9.11 -1.82 -5.32
C ARG A 418 9.04 -2.08 -3.82
N ALA A 419 9.78 -1.34 -3.00
CA ALA A 419 9.67 -1.39 -1.54
C ALA A 419 8.30 -0.92 -1.08
N VAL A 420 7.87 0.29 -1.46
CA VAL A 420 6.53 0.82 -1.08
C VAL A 420 5.41 -0.13 -1.53
N ARG A 421 5.43 -0.61 -2.78
CA ARG A 421 4.42 -1.58 -3.25
C ARG A 421 4.42 -2.89 -2.45
N MET A 422 5.58 -3.42 -2.08
CA MET A 422 5.65 -4.63 -1.24
C MET A 422 5.11 -4.36 0.18
N THR A 423 5.38 -3.19 0.75
CA THR A 423 4.83 -2.76 2.04
C THR A 423 3.31 -2.68 1.98
N LEU A 424 2.72 -2.02 0.98
CA LEU A 424 1.26 -1.94 0.81
C LEU A 424 0.63 -3.34 0.62
N THR A 425 1.21 -4.19 -0.24
CA THR A 425 0.75 -5.59 -0.40
C THR A 425 0.86 -6.42 0.88
N ALA A 426 1.86 -6.16 1.73
CA ALA A 426 1.98 -6.81 3.03
C ALA A 426 0.86 -6.35 3.99
N MET A 427 0.54 -5.06 4.00
CA MET A 427 -0.56 -4.49 4.80
C MET A 427 -1.91 -5.10 4.41
N GLU A 428 -2.22 -5.13 3.10
CA GLU A 428 -3.46 -5.70 2.53
C GLU A 428 -3.65 -7.17 2.88
N LYS A 429 -2.57 -7.94 2.84
CA LYS A 429 -2.64 -9.40 2.94
C LYS A 429 -2.67 -9.91 4.38
N PHE A 430 -2.13 -9.14 5.32
CA PHE A 430 -2.05 -9.50 6.73
C PHE A 430 -2.62 -8.39 7.64
N PRO A 431 -3.88 -7.93 7.42
CA PRO A 431 -4.45 -6.78 8.14
C PRO A 431 -4.45 -7.00 9.65
N ASN A 432 -4.70 -8.23 10.10
CA ASN A 432 -4.81 -8.57 11.52
C ASN A 432 -3.45 -8.72 12.23
N ASN A 433 -2.31 -8.65 11.53
CA ASN A 433 -0.99 -8.80 12.14
C ASN A 433 -0.41 -7.45 12.61
N ARG A 434 -0.77 -7.03 13.83
CA ARG A 434 -0.36 -5.73 14.42
C ARG A 434 1.15 -5.44 14.31
N GLN A 435 2.03 -6.42 14.49
CA GLN A 435 3.48 -6.17 14.41
C GLN A 435 3.96 -5.94 12.97
N LEU A 436 3.42 -6.69 12.00
CA LEU A 436 3.67 -6.45 10.58
C LEU A 436 3.19 -5.05 10.18
N GLN A 437 2.00 -4.64 10.64
CA GLN A 437 1.45 -3.32 10.36
C GLN A 437 2.32 -2.20 10.95
N LYS A 438 2.85 -2.36 12.18
CA LYS A 438 3.84 -1.44 12.77
C LYS A 438 5.09 -1.27 11.90
N ASN A 439 5.67 -2.36 11.41
CA ASN A 439 6.83 -2.30 10.51
C ASN A 439 6.50 -1.56 9.19
N CYS A 440 5.28 -1.74 8.68
CA CYS A 440 4.80 -1.05 7.48
C CYS A 440 4.60 0.45 7.72
N PHE A 441 3.99 0.84 8.84
CA PHE A 441 3.85 2.25 9.23
C PHE A 441 5.22 2.92 9.43
N LEU A 442 6.18 2.25 10.08
CA LEU A 442 7.55 2.76 10.22
C LEU A 442 8.24 3.00 8.87
N THR A 443 7.96 2.16 7.87
CA THR A 443 8.45 2.36 6.49
C THR A 443 7.75 3.54 5.82
N LEU A 444 6.42 3.60 5.89
CA LEU A 444 5.62 4.62 5.21
C LEU A 444 5.70 6.01 5.87
N CYS A 445 6.08 6.11 7.14
CA CYS A 445 6.25 7.39 7.86
C CYS A 445 7.57 8.11 7.54
N SER A 446 8.29 7.69 6.50
CA SER A 446 9.50 8.36 6.01
C SER A 446 9.13 9.36 4.90
N ASP A 447 9.35 10.65 5.16
CA ASP A 447 9.08 11.73 4.21
C ASP A 447 9.77 11.49 2.86
N THR A 448 11.04 11.05 2.88
CA THR A 448 11.80 10.69 1.68
C THR A 448 11.10 9.62 0.84
N LEU A 449 10.46 8.64 1.48
CA LEU A 449 9.69 7.60 0.80
C LEU A 449 8.38 8.15 0.25
N LEU A 450 7.65 8.96 1.02
CA LEU A 450 6.37 9.54 0.60
C LEU A 450 6.53 10.51 -0.58
N TYR A 451 7.54 11.37 -0.57
CA TYR A 451 7.75 12.37 -1.63
C TYR A 451 8.43 11.82 -2.89
N ARG A 452 9.32 10.81 -2.78
CA ARG A 452 10.05 10.29 -3.95
C ARG A 452 9.37 9.11 -4.63
N ALA A 453 8.61 8.28 -3.90
CA ALA A 453 8.07 7.05 -4.48
C ALA A 453 6.78 7.32 -5.27
N THR A 454 6.60 6.60 -6.38
CA THR A 454 5.37 6.60 -7.18
C THR A 454 4.49 5.41 -6.79
N PHE A 455 3.38 5.68 -6.10
CA PHE A 455 2.42 4.67 -5.63
C PHE A 455 1.00 5.26 -5.55
N ASN A 456 0.00 4.40 -5.28
CA ASN A 456 -1.38 4.83 -5.13
C ASN A 456 -1.60 5.42 -3.72
N CYS A 457 -1.73 6.74 -3.64
CA CYS A 457 -1.94 7.46 -2.38
C CYS A 457 -3.29 7.13 -1.73
N ASN A 458 -4.37 6.97 -2.52
CA ASN A 458 -5.70 6.58 -2.02
C ASN A 458 -5.64 5.23 -1.29
N GLN A 459 -5.03 4.22 -1.93
CA GLN A 459 -4.82 2.88 -1.38
C GLN A 459 -3.99 2.92 -0.09
N CYS A 460 -2.95 3.75 -0.04
CA CYS A 460 -2.14 3.94 1.15
C CYS A 460 -2.96 4.54 2.31
N CYS A 461 -3.69 5.64 2.06
CA CYS A 461 -4.57 6.27 3.05
C CYS A 461 -5.66 5.31 3.54
N GLU A 462 -6.30 4.54 2.66
CA GLU A 462 -7.26 3.50 3.03
C GLU A 462 -6.65 2.47 3.98
N LEU A 463 -5.48 1.92 3.65
CA LEU A 463 -4.82 0.91 4.48
C LEU A 463 -4.36 1.46 5.83
N VAL A 464 -3.91 2.72 5.87
CA VAL A 464 -3.58 3.42 7.11
C VAL A 464 -4.85 3.64 7.96
N PHE A 465 -5.94 4.13 7.37
CA PHE A 465 -7.21 4.31 8.07
C PHE A 465 -7.78 3.00 8.62
N ASN A 466 -7.79 1.93 7.82
CA ASN A 466 -8.28 0.61 8.24
C ASN A 466 -7.49 0.10 9.47
N ASN A 467 -6.19 0.39 9.54
CA ASN A 467 -5.35 0.11 10.70
C ASN A 467 -5.64 1.01 11.92
N LEU A 468 -5.85 2.31 11.70
CA LEU A 468 -6.18 3.28 12.76
C LEU A 468 -7.54 3.00 13.42
N ILE A 469 -8.47 2.44 12.65
CA ILE A 469 -9.79 1.99 13.11
C ILE A 469 -9.69 0.62 13.83
N ALA A 470 -8.84 -0.29 13.35
CA ALA A 470 -8.70 -1.64 13.90
C ALA A 470 -7.82 -1.75 15.17
N PHE A 471 -6.86 -0.84 15.35
CA PHE A 471 -5.85 -0.95 16.42
C PHE A 471 -5.71 0.32 17.29
N ASP A 472 -6.03 0.20 18.57
CA ASP A 472 -5.66 1.21 19.58
C ASP A 472 -4.17 1.09 19.94
N ASP A 473 -3.31 1.76 19.17
CA ASP A 473 -1.86 1.81 19.38
C ASP A 473 -1.30 3.23 19.17
N MET A 474 -0.77 3.84 20.23
CA MET A 474 -0.30 5.23 20.20
C MET A 474 0.76 5.53 19.14
N HIS A 475 1.64 4.57 18.82
CA HIS A 475 2.66 4.77 17.78
C HIS A 475 2.04 4.71 16.39
N MET A 476 1.13 3.75 16.15
CA MET A 476 0.37 3.69 14.90
C MET A 476 -0.53 4.92 14.72
N LYS A 477 -1.22 5.39 15.78
CA LYS A 477 -1.97 6.66 15.79
C LYS A 477 -1.11 7.80 15.25
N ARG A 478 0.04 8.07 15.90
CA ARG A 478 0.96 9.16 15.53
C ARG A 478 1.47 9.07 14.09
N MET A 479 1.97 7.90 13.69
CA MET A 479 2.49 7.69 12.34
C MET A 479 1.39 7.76 11.27
N GLY A 480 0.22 7.19 11.55
CA GLY A 480 -0.89 7.14 10.60
C GLY A 480 -1.45 8.52 10.28
N VAL A 481 -1.66 9.37 11.30
CA VAL A 481 -2.12 10.75 11.04
C VAL A 481 -1.04 11.60 10.36
N ALA A 482 0.24 11.34 10.61
CA ALA A 482 1.33 11.98 9.87
C ALA A 482 1.28 11.61 8.38
N ILE A 483 1.22 10.31 8.05
CA ILE A 483 1.11 9.81 6.68
C ILE A 483 -0.13 10.38 5.97
N ILE A 484 -1.31 10.34 6.62
CA ILE A 484 -2.55 10.90 6.04
C ILE A 484 -2.42 12.41 5.83
N SER A 485 -1.81 13.15 6.77
CA SER A 485 -1.68 14.61 6.63
C SER A 485 -0.85 15.03 5.43
N ILE A 486 0.14 14.23 5.03
CA ILE A 486 0.94 14.44 3.81
C ILE A 486 0.13 13.98 2.59
N LEU A 487 -0.32 12.71 2.58
CA LEU A 487 -0.92 12.10 1.39
C LEU A 487 -2.28 12.69 1.00
N ALA A 488 -3.10 13.15 1.95
CA ALA A 488 -4.41 13.75 1.63
C ALA A 488 -4.28 14.99 0.72
N ALA A 489 -3.19 15.76 0.83
CA ALA A 489 -2.92 16.92 -0.03
C ALA A 489 -2.65 16.52 -1.50
N GLU A 490 -2.08 15.33 -1.74
CA GLU A 490 -1.69 14.83 -3.07
C GLU A 490 -2.78 13.96 -3.73
N ILE A 491 -3.82 13.56 -2.98
CA ILE A 491 -4.95 12.77 -3.49
C ILE A 491 -5.94 13.66 -4.24
N THR A 492 -6.44 13.19 -5.39
CA THR A 492 -7.45 13.91 -6.19
C THR A 492 -8.78 14.07 -5.42
N THR A 493 -9.57 15.11 -5.72
CA THR A 493 -10.87 15.36 -5.06
C THR A 493 -11.82 14.16 -5.15
N ALA A 494 -11.84 13.45 -6.29
CA ALA A 494 -12.59 12.19 -6.44
C ALA A 494 -12.09 11.08 -5.49
N GLY A 495 -10.77 10.97 -5.29
CA GLY A 495 -10.17 10.05 -4.34
C GLY A 495 -10.43 10.42 -2.88
N LEU A 496 -10.47 11.72 -2.55
CA LEU A 496 -10.89 12.19 -1.23
C LEU A 496 -12.36 11.86 -0.96
N SER A 497 -13.24 12.05 -1.95
CA SER A 497 -14.66 11.69 -1.84
C SER A 497 -14.82 10.18 -1.61
N GLU A 498 -14.11 9.34 -2.36
CA GLU A 498 -14.10 7.89 -2.14
C GLU A 498 -13.61 7.51 -0.74
N LEU A 499 -12.54 8.17 -0.24
CA LEU A 499 -12.06 7.96 1.12
C LEU A 499 -13.11 8.38 2.16
N ALA A 500 -13.76 9.53 1.98
CA ALA A 500 -14.68 10.14 2.94
C ALA A 500 -16.02 9.40 3.11
N ARG A 501 -16.46 8.63 2.10
CA ARG A 501 -17.68 7.79 2.17
C ARG A 501 -17.71 6.84 3.37
N ASP A 502 -16.56 6.32 3.79
CA ASP A 502 -16.46 5.58 5.04
C ASP A 502 -16.34 6.54 6.22
N ARG A 503 -17.49 6.95 6.77
CA ARG A 503 -17.58 7.94 7.86
C ARG A 503 -16.79 7.57 9.10
N ARG A 504 -16.47 6.28 9.31
CA ARG A 504 -15.55 5.82 10.38
C ARG A 504 -14.18 6.47 10.32
N ARG A 505 -13.73 6.92 9.15
CA ARG A 505 -12.45 7.63 8.95
C ARG A 505 -12.50 9.05 9.52
N ILE A 506 -13.61 9.76 9.34
CA ILE A 506 -13.87 11.07 9.96
C ILE A 506 -14.07 10.91 11.47
N GLN A 507 -14.89 9.95 11.89
CA GLN A 507 -15.08 9.59 13.31
C GLN A 507 -13.75 9.28 14.01
N CYS A 508 -12.83 8.55 13.35
CA CYS A 508 -11.50 8.23 13.88
C CYS A 508 -10.66 9.49 14.17
N LEU A 509 -10.65 10.46 13.25
CA LEU A 509 -9.89 11.70 13.45
C LEU A 509 -10.56 12.60 14.52
N LEU A 510 -11.89 12.70 14.51
CA LEU A 510 -12.65 13.41 15.54
C LEU A 510 -12.46 12.79 16.94
N ALA A 511 -12.42 11.46 17.02
CA ALA A 511 -12.12 10.73 18.26
C ALA A 511 -10.74 11.08 18.83
N TYR A 512 -9.71 11.19 17.98
CA TYR A 512 -8.35 11.55 18.42
C TYR A 512 -8.28 13.03 18.86
N ILE A 513 -9.03 13.92 18.20
CA ILE A 513 -9.16 15.33 18.64
C ILE A 513 -9.88 15.37 20.00
N ALA A 514 -10.96 14.62 20.18
CA ALA A 514 -11.68 14.53 21.46
C ALA A 514 -10.79 13.99 22.59
N GLU A 515 -10.08 12.87 22.36
CA GLU A 515 -9.13 12.23 23.29
C GLU A 515 -8.10 13.22 23.85
N LYS A 516 -7.61 14.14 22.99
CA LYS A 516 -6.56 15.11 23.33
C LYS A 516 -7.10 16.39 23.96
N CYS A 517 -8.23 16.91 23.47
CA CYS A 517 -8.69 18.25 23.80
C CYS A 517 -9.77 18.31 24.88
N LEU A 518 -10.68 17.33 24.89
CA LEU A 518 -11.94 17.41 25.64
C LEU A 518 -11.85 16.71 27.01
N LEU A 519 -12.68 17.17 27.93
CA LEU A 519 -12.94 16.51 29.20
C LEU A 519 -14.27 15.74 29.16
N ILE A 520 -14.50 14.86 30.14
CA ILE A 520 -15.79 14.16 30.30
C ILE A 520 -16.96 15.15 30.40
N ALA A 521 -16.75 16.30 31.06
CA ALA A 521 -17.75 17.36 31.14
C ALA A 521 -18.09 17.99 29.77
N ASP A 522 -17.08 18.19 28.90
CA ASP A 522 -17.30 18.73 27.56
C ASP A 522 -18.16 17.79 26.70
N LEU A 523 -18.03 16.47 26.91
CA LEU A 523 -18.81 15.46 26.17
C LEU A 523 -20.30 15.51 26.52
N ASN A 524 -20.64 15.72 27.80
CA ASN A 524 -22.04 15.88 28.22
C ASN A 524 -22.68 17.14 27.63
N ASP A 525 -21.88 18.19 27.43
CA ASP A 525 -22.29 19.42 26.74
C ASP A 525 -22.37 19.27 25.21
N LEU A 526 -21.89 18.15 24.63
CA LEU A 526 -22.17 17.79 23.22
C LEU A 526 -23.63 17.32 23.02
N GLY A 527 -24.53 17.61 23.95
CA GLY A 527 -25.99 17.61 23.72
C GLY A 527 -26.66 16.25 23.87
N PRO A 528 -27.95 16.16 23.50
CA PRO A 528 -28.82 15.04 23.91
C PRO A 528 -28.50 13.71 23.22
N VAL A 529 -27.78 13.73 22.10
CA VAL A 529 -27.36 12.53 21.36
C VAL A 529 -25.86 12.60 21.12
N ILE A 530 -25.11 11.82 21.89
CA ILE A 530 -23.66 11.67 21.72
C ILE A 530 -23.41 10.52 20.73
N PRO A 531 -22.69 10.73 19.61
CA PRO A 531 -22.33 9.66 18.68
C PRO A 531 -21.64 8.47 19.35
N ASN A 532 -22.01 7.24 18.96
CA ASN A 532 -21.52 5.98 19.53
C ASN A 532 -20.00 5.79 19.46
N TYR A 533 -19.29 6.53 18.60
CA TYR A 533 -17.83 6.47 18.53
C TYR A 533 -17.17 7.29 19.66
N LEU A 534 -17.80 8.37 20.13
CA LEU A 534 -17.27 9.23 21.20
C LEU A 534 -17.40 8.59 22.59
N SER A 535 -18.43 7.77 22.83
CA SER A 535 -18.58 7.05 24.11
C SER A 535 -17.49 6.01 24.36
N GLN A 536 -16.73 5.64 23.33
CA GLN A 536 -15.59 4.73 23.40
C GLN A 536 -14.24 5.46 23.60
N VAL A 537 -14.22 6.80 23.52
CA VAL A 537 -13.01 7.61 23.65
C VAL A 537 -12.61 7.74 25.13
N ARG A 538 -11.33 7.52 25.41
CA ARG A 538 -10.76 7.67 26.77
C ARG A 538 -10.51 9.14 27.09
N LEU A 539 -11.56 9.82 27.55
CA LEU A 539 -11.49 11.22 27.98
C LEU A 539 -10.93 11.37 29.40
N ARG A 540 -10.36 12.55 29.67
CA ARG A 540 -9.86 12.93 31.00
C ARG A 540 -10.97 13.61 31.80
N ALA A 541 -10.97 13.47 33.12
CA ALA A 541 -11.88 14.20 33.98
C ALA A 541 -11.49 15.70 34.06
N GLU A 542 -10.19 15.98 34.20
CA GLU A 542 -9.64 17.31 34.45
C GLU A 542 -8.32 17.57 33.68
N GLY A 543 -7.82 18.80 33.73
CA GLY A 543 -6.54 19.23 33.14
C GLY A 543 -6.67 20.11 31.89
N THR A 544 -5.54 20.52 31.31
CA THR A 544 -5.45 21.30 30.05
C THR A 544 -5.53 20.41 28.81
N PRO A 545 -5.92 20.92 27.62
CA PRO A 545 -5.84 20.13 26.39
C PRO A 545 -4.39 19.74 26.05
N ILE A 546 -4.18 18.56 25.46
CA ILE A 546 -2.84 18.06 25.10
C ILE A 546 -2.54 18.41 23.64
N PHE A 547 -1.60 19.33 23.42
CA PHE A 547 -1.04 19.59 22.10
C PHE A 547 0.23 18.77 21.89
N ASP A 548 0.11 17.64 21.19
CA ASP A 548 1.23 16.79 20.77
C ASP A 548 1.29 16.65 19.24
N THR A 549 2.33 15.96 18.75
CA THR A 549 2.49 15.70 17.30
C THR A 549 1.30 14.93 16.71
N THR A 550 0.64 14.06 17.48
CA THR A 550 -0.56 13.35 17.04
C THR A 550 -1.72 14.33 16.82
N LEU A 551 -2.02 15.22 17.76
CA LEU A 551 -3.07 16.23 17.58
C LEU A 551 -2.75 17.16 16.39
N ARG A 552 -1.51 17.66 16.30
CA ARG A 552 -1.05 18.55 15.22
C ARG A 552 -1.27 17.95 13.82
N PHE A 553 -0.92 16.68 13.66
CA PHE A 553 -1.12 15.96 12.41
C PHE A 553 -2.57 15.55 12.18
N THR A 554 -3.33 15.20 13.22
CA THR A 554 -4.78 14.88 13.12
C THR A 554 -5.57 16.08 12.58
N LEU A 555 -5.33 17.28 13.14
CA LEU A 555 -5.96 18.52 12.67
C LEU A 555 -5.58 18.84 11.21
N SER A 556 -4.31 18.62 10.83
CA SER A 556 -3.84 18.83 9.46
C SER A 556 -4.40 17.80 8.47
N ALA A 557 -4.51 16.53 8.89
CA ALA A 557 -5.13 15.47 8.10
C ALA A 557 -6.60 15.75 7.85
N LEU A 558 -7.36 16.14 8.87
CA LEU A 558 -8.79 16.40 8.73
C LEU A 558 -9.05 17.64 7.84
N TRP A 559 -8.23 18.68 7.95
CA TRP A 559 -8.28 19.84 7.04
C TRP A 559 -7.98 19.45 5.58
N ASN A 560 -6.92 18.67 5.34
CA ASN A 560 -6.53 18.26 3.98
C ASN A 560 -7.53 17.26 3.35
N LEU A 561 -8.34 16.55 4.15
CA LEU A 561 -9.41 15.67 3.69
C LEU A 561 -10.70 16.41 3.32
N THR A 562 -10.99 17.56 3.95
CA THR A 562 -12.15 18.42 3.65
C THR A 562 -11.90 19.41 2.50
N ASP A 563 -10.63 19.65 2.17
CA ASP A 563 -10.18 20.52 1.09
C ASP A 563 -10.74 20.11 -0.29
N GLU A 564 -11.56 20.99 -0.88
CA GLU A 564 -12.33 20.77 -2.11
C GLU A 564 -13.10 19.41 -2.13
N CYS A 565 -13.59 18.96 -0.96
CA CYS A 565 -14.25 17.66 -0.78
C CYS A 565 -15.58 17.74 0.00
N PRO A 566 -16.73 17.96 -0.69
CA PRO A 566 -18.05 18.08 -0.05
C PRO A 566 -18.45 16.88 0.81
N GLU A 567 -18.12 15.64 0.41
CA GLU A 567 -18.42 14.43 1.17
C GLU A 567 -17.72 14.43 2.55
N ALA A 568 -16.48 14.91 2.62
CA ALA A 568 -15.76 15.03 3.88
C ALA A 568 -16.29 16.17 4.75
N CYS A 569 -16.71 17.30 4.16
CA CYS A 569 -17.34 18.40 4.88
C CYS A 569 -18.69 17.97 5.50
N MET A 570 -19.54 17.29 4.73
CA MET A 570 -20.80 16.71 5.23
C MET A 570 -20.51 15.66 6.32
N GLY A 571 -19.54 14.78 6.09
CA GLY A 571 -19.06 13.83 7.10
C GLY A 571 -18.61 14.48 8.40
N PHE A 572 -17.86 15.58 8.33
CA PHE A 572 -17.44 16.33 9.52
C PHE A 572 -18.62 16.92 10.30
N VAL A 573 -19.60 17.51 9.60
CA VAL A 573 -20.78 18.14 10.23
C VAL A 573 -21.69 17.09 10.87
N GLU A 574 -22.04 16.03 10.12
CA GLU A 574 -22.95 14.97 10.56
C GLU A 574 -22.38 14.17 11.75
N GLU A 575 -21.06 13.99 11.81
CA GLU A 575 -20.37 13.29 12.91
C GLU A 575 -20.06 14.18 14.12
N CYS A 576 -20.81 15.27 14.31
CA CYS A 576 -20.71 16.21 15.45
C CYS A 576 -19.43 17.08 15.48
N GLY A 577 -18.68 17.16 14.36
CA GLY A 577 -17.39 17.84 14.29
C GLY A 577 -17.41 19.32 14.66
N LEU A 578 -18.45 20.07 14.26
CA LEU A 578 -18.61 21.49 14.61
C LEU A 578 -18.60 21.73 16.12
N ARG A 579 -19.30 20.88 16.88
CA ARG A 579 -19.52 21.02 18.32
C ARG A 579 -18.28 20.58 19.10
N ILE A 580 -17.57 19.57 18.59
CA ILE A 580 -16.21 19.24 19.03
C ILE A 580 -15.29 20.45 18.82
N TYR A 581 -15.31 21.08 17.65
CA TYR A 581 -14.46 22.23 17.32
C TYR A 581 -14.75 23.46 18.18
N GLU A 582 -16.02 23.78 18.45
CA GLU A 582 -16.41 24.84 19.39
C GLU A 582 -15.77 24.64 20.77
N LYS A 583 -15.87 23.41 21.31
CA LYS A 583 -15.24 23.04 22.59
C LYS A 583 -13.72 23.10 22.51
N VAL A 584 -13.09 22.61 21.43
CA VAL A 584 -11.63 22.69 21.22
C VAL A 584 -11.16 24.15 21.23
N LEU A 585 -11.78 25.02 20.45
CA LEU A 585 -11.42 26.44 20.37
C LEU A 585 -11.53 27.11 21.75
N LYS A 586 -12.63 26.88 22.48
CA LYS A 586 -12.81 27.39 23.85
C LYS A 586 -11.73 26.87 24.81
N ARG A 587 -11.38 25.58 24.74
CA ARG A 587 -10.40 24.92 25.62
C ARG A 587 -8.95 25.37 25.36
N PHE A 588 -8.64 25.83 24.15
CA PHE A 588 -7.33 26.37 23.78
C PHE A 588 -7.18 27.88 24.04
N ALA A 589 -8.25 28.59 24.40
CA ALA A 589 -8.24 30.05 24.57
C ALA A 589 -7.20 30.56 25.59
N ASP A 590 -6.97 29.80 26.66
CA ASP A 590 -6.04 30.11 27.75
C ASP A 590 -4.71 29.34 27.66
N GLN A 591 -4.35 28.84 26.48
CA GLN A 591 -3.05 28.18 26.24
C GLN A 591 -2.02 29.17 25.68
N ASP A 592 -0.76 28.74 25.65
CA ASP A 592 0.34 29.51 25.05
C ASP A 592 -0.02 30.00 23.64
N GLU A 593 0.39 31.23 23.30
CA GLU A 593 0.00 31.87 22.04
C GLU A 593 0.46 31.10 20.80
N GLU A 594 1.64 30.46 20.79
CA GLU A 594 2.09 29.69 19.62
C GLU A 594 1.18 28.46 19.42
N VAL A 595 0.92 27.74 20.52
CA VAL A 595 0.06 26.54 20.52
C VAL A 595 -1.38 26.89 20.17
N LYS A 596 -1.95 27.91 20.81
CA LYS A 596 -3.30 28.42 20.53
C LYS A 596 -3.44 28.82 19.08
N ASN A 597 -2.49 29.60 18.56
CA ASN A 597 -2.55 30.07 17.18
C ASN A 597 -2.41 28.92 16.17
N HIS A 598 -1.58 27.90 16.47
CA HIS A 598 -1.50 26.71 15.63
C HIS A 598 -2.84 25.95 15.56
N VAL A 599 -3.48 25.72 16.71
CA VAL A 599 -4.80 25.05 16.75
C VAL A 599 -5.87 25.90 16.05
N TYR A 600 -5.91 27.20 16.31
CA TYR A 600 -6.89 28.12 15.71
C TYR A 600 -6.76 28.16 14.19
N THR A 601 -5.54 28.29 13.63
CA THR A 601 -5.31 28.25 12.18
C THR A 601 -5.83 26.94 11.57
N LYS A 602 -5.55 25.79 12.19
CA LYS A 602 -5.98 24.48 11.66
C LYS A 602 -7.49 24.27 11.78
N CYS A 603 -8.10 24.70 12.88
CA CYS A 603 -9.54 24.61 13.06
C CYS A 603 -10.29 25.54 12.10
N LEU A 604 -9.87 26.80 11.99
CA LEU A 604 -10.48 27.78 11.07
C LEU A 604 -10.25 27.42 9.60
N GLY A 605 -9.10 26.84 9.25
CA GLY A 605 -8.84 26.32 7.90
C GLY A 605 -9.87 25.28 7.48
N LEU A 606 -10.16 24.28 8.33
CA LEU A 606 -11.23 23.32 8.06
C LEU A 606 -12.62 23.97 8.02
N LEU A 607 -12.92 24.88 8.97
CA LEU A 607 -14.25 25.52 9.02
C LEU A 607 -14.50 26.41 7.80
N ASN A 608 -13.44 26.98 7.18
CA ASN A 608 -13.53 27.66 5.89
C ASN A 608 -13.94 26.68 4.78
N ASN A 609 -13.33 25.49 4.70
CA ASN A 609 -13.72 24.46 3.72
C ASN A 609 -15.17 23.97 3.93
N VAL A 610 -15.66 23.96 5.18
CA VAL A 610 -17.07 23.66 5.51
C VAL A 610 -18.01 24.81 5.12
N ALA A 611 -17.53 26.06 5.11
CA ALA A 611 -18.28 27.24 4.66
C ALA A 611 -18.34 27.34 3.13
N GLU A 612 -17.31 26.86 2.42
CA GLU A 612 -17.27 26.76 0.95
C GLU A 612 -18.40 25.86 0.42
N VAL A 613 -18.71 24.76 1.09
CA VAL A 613 -19.71 23.76 0.67
C VAL A 613 -21.16 24.22 0.95
N ASP A 614 -21.97 24.38 -0.10
CA ASP A 614 -23.37 24.87 -0.04
C ASP A 614 -24.23 24.14 1.01
N GLN A 615 -24.14 22.81 1.07
CA GLN A 615 -24.98 21.95 1.92
C GLN A 615 -24.68 22.11 3.41
N THR A 616 -23.44 22.48 3.77
CA THR A 616 -23.00 22.62 5.17
C THR A 616 -22.92 24.07 5.64
N ARG A 617 -22.87 25.04 4.72
CA ARG A 617 -22.63 26.45 5.02
C ARG A 617 -23.55 27.04 6.09
N ASN A 618 -24.85 26.72 6.08
CA ASN A 618 -25.80 27.24 7.08
C ASN A 618 -25.57 26.67 8.49
N THR A 619 -24.93 25.50 8.64
CA THR A 619 -24.69 24.86 9.95
C THR A 619 -23.65 25.57 10.81
N LEU A 620 -22.90 26.51 10.22
CA LEU A 620 -21.95 27.40 10.90
C LEU A 620 -22.60 28.64 11.54
N LEU A 621 -23.86 28.94 11.23
CA LEU A 621 -24.61 30.06 11.84
C LEU A 621 -25.05 29.68 13.27
N VAL A 622 -24.10 29.64 14.19
CA VAL A 622 -24.28 29.36 15.63
C VAL A 622 -23.69 30.53 16.41
N ASP A 623 -24.45 31.11 17.35
CA ASP A 623 -24.07 32.34 18.08
C ASP A 623 -22.61 32.32 18.59
N SER A 624 -22.22 31.25 19.29
CA SER A 624 -20.88 31.10 19.87
C SER A 624 -19.76 31.00 18.83
N LEU A 625 -20.02 30.41 17.66
CA LEU A 625 -19.08 30.36 16.55
C LEU A 625 -19.01 31.71 15.84
N MET A 626 -20.13 32.40 15.66
CA MET A 626 -20.20 33.71 15.02
C MET A 626 -19.50 34.79 15.84
N ASP A 627 -19.72 34.83 17.17
CA ASP A 627 -18.95 35.67 18.10
C ASP A 627 -17.44 35.40 18.00
N PHE A 628 -17.06 34.12 17.90
CA PHE A 628 -15.67 33.73 17.72
C PHE A 628 -15.10 34.23 16.38
N PHE A 629 -15.76 33.98 15.25
CA PHE A 629 -15.32 34.43 13.93
C PHE A 629 -15.22 35.97 13.86
N PHE A 630 -16.22 36.67 14.39
CA PHE A 630 -16.25 38.14 14.45
C PHE A 630 -15.07 38.70 15.27
N LYS A 631 -14.73 38.06 16.39
CA LYS A 631 -13.51 38.38 17.16
C LYS A 631 -12.23 38.05 16.39
N MET A 632 -12.19 36.93 15.66
CA MET A 632 -11.00 36.50 14.91
C MET A 632 -10.70 37.34 13.68
N LEU A 633 -11.68 38.05 13.09
CA LEU A 633 -11.45 39.01 11.98
C LEU A 633 -10.38 40.07 12.30
N ARG A 634 -10.26 40.47 13.57
CA ARG A 634 -9.24 41.43 14.05
C ARG A 634 -8.06 40.78 14.77
N HIS A 635 -7.86 39.47 14.59
CA HIS A 635 -6.76 38.76 15.24
C HIS A 635 -5.38 39.18 14.68
N PRO A 636 -4.35 39.43 15.52
CA PRO A 636 -3.04 39.92 15.08
C PRO A 636 -2.27 38.94 14.19
N SER A 637 -2.50 37.64 14.34
CA SER A 637 -2.02 36.65 13.37
C SER A 637 -2.86 36.69 12.10
N ILE A 638 -2.23 37.08 10.99
CA ILE A 638 -2.85 37.16 9.65
C ILE A 638 -3.49 35.83 9.21
N GLN A 639 -2.95 34.68 9.64
CA GLN A 639 -3.49 33.37 9.25
C GLN A 639 -4.89 33.14 9.83
N ILE A 640 -5.10 33.59 11.07
CA ILE A 640 -6.35 33.42 11.81
C ILE A 640 -7.41 34.39 11.30
N SER A 641 -7.04 35.66 11.10
CA SER A 641 -7.95 36.65 10.51
C SER A 641 -8.26 36.33 9.05
N TYR A 642 -7.34 35.76 8.28
CA TYR A 642 -7.58 35.27 6.92
C TYR A 642 -8.66 34.18 6.84
N PHE A 643 -8.57 33.13 7.67
CA PHE A 643 -9.58 32.06 7.64
C PHE A 643 -10.92 32.51 8.26
N ALA A 644 -10.90 33.32 9.32
CA ALA A 644 -12.13 33.92 9.84
C ALA A 644 -12.84 34.80 8.80
N ALA A 645 -12.08 35.55 8.01
CA ALA A 645 -12.58 36.32 6.88
C ALA A 645 -13.15 35.44 5.77
N GLY A 646 -12.50 34.32 5.43
CA GLY A 646 -13.02 33.36 4.46
C GLY A 646 -14.34 32.73 4.90
N ILE A 647 -14.47 32.32 6.17
CA ILE A 647 -15.72 31.82 6.74
C ILE A 647 -16.81 32.89 6.63
N VAL A 648 -16.56 34.11 7.10
CA VAL A 648 -17.54 35.21 7.06
C VAL A 648 -17.90 35.59 5.62
N ALA A 649 -16.95 35.57 4.68
CA ALA A 649 -17.16 35.84 3.25
C ALA A 649 -18.13 34.83 2.62
N HIS A 650 -17.94 33.53 2.89
CA HIS A 650 -18.86 32.48 2.46
C HIS A 650 -20.23 32.59 3.14
N LEU A 651 -20.29 32.75 4.46
CA LEU A 651 -21.57 32.90 5.18
C LEU A 651 -22.37 34.12 4.71
N SER A 652 -21.69 35.20 4.31
CA SER A 652 -22.32 36.40 3.75
C SER A 652 -23.06 36.15 2.43
N CYS A 653 -22.76 35.04 1.75
CA CYS A 653 -23.49 34.59 0.56
C CYS A 653 -24.84 33.90 0.89
N LEU A 654 -25.09 33.51 2.14
CA LEU A 654 -26.45 33.11 2.55
C LEU A 654 -27.41 34.31 2.50
N LYS A 655 -28.68 34.05 2.21
CA LYS A 655 -29.73 35.06 2.19
C LYS A 655 -30.03 35.60 3.59
N ASP A 656 -30.55 36.82 3.67
CA ASP A 656 -30.78 37.52 4.95
C ASP A 656 -31.86 36.83 5.81
N ASP A 657 -32.84 36.16 5.20
CA ASP A 657 -33.85 35.35 5.90
C ASP A 657 -33.23 34.16 6.63
N VAL A 658 -32.18 33.55 6.08
CA VAL A 658 -31.42 32.46 6.73
C VAL A 658 -30.66 32.97 7.96
N TRP A 659 -30.03 34.15 7.85
CA TRP A 659 -29.34 34.79 8.98
C TRP A 659 -30.32 35.20 10.09
N MET A 660 -31.45 35.82 9.72
CA MET A 660 -32.49 36.18 10.68
C MET A 660 -33.14 34.97 11.36
N ALA A 661 -33.30 33.85 10.64
CA ALA A 661 -33.84 32.61 11.21
C ALA A 661 -32.87 31.93 12.19
N ALA A 662 -31.56 31.99 11.93
CA ALA A 662 -30.54 31.34 12.74
C ALA A 662 -30.08 32.19 13.96
N LEU A 663 -29.85 33.49 13.74
CA LEU A 663 -29.13 34.38 14.69
C LEU A 663 -29.95 35.63 15.08
N GLN A 664 -31.18 35.77 14.60
CA GLN A 664 -32.04 36.97 14.79
C GLN A 664 -31.36 38.31 14.43
N SER A 665 -30.34 38.28 13.57
CA SER A 665 -29.47 39.42 13.27
C SER A 665 -29.12 39.51 11.79
N SER A 666 -28.76 40.72 11.35
CA SER A 666 -28.35 41.00 9.97
C SER A 666 -26.85 40.81 9.77
N LYS A 667 -26.46 40.26 8.61
CA LYS A 667 -25.07 40.08 8.18
C LYS A 667 -24.31 41.39 7.90
N GLU A 668 -25.00 42.54 7.87
CA GLU A 668 -24.41 43.83 7.48
C GLU A 668 -23.17 44.23 8.31
N SER A 669 -23.24 44.05 9.63
CA SER A 669 -22.12 44.34 10.56
C SER A 669 -20.90 43.45 10.31
N HIS A 670 -21.14 42.18 9.94
CA HIS A 670 -20.11 41.19 9.66
C HIS A 670 -19.41 41.49 8.33
N ILE A 671 -20.18 41.82 7.29
CA ILE A 671 -19.66 42.22 5.97
C ILE A 671 -18.83 43.49 6.07
N LYS A 672 -19.31 44.50 6.80
CA LYS A 672 -18.55 45.74 7.02
C LYS A 672 -17.25 45.50 7.77
N LEU A 673 -17.27 44.65 8.81
CA LEU A 673 -16.04 44.30 9.54
C LEU A 673 -15.06 43.48 8.70
N LEU A 674 -15.55 42.58 7.84
CA LEU A 674 -14.75 41.83 6.86
C LEU A 674 -13.94 42.81 5.98
N GLY A 675 -14.61 43.77 5.33
CA GLY A 675 -13.96 44.77 4.48
C GLY A 675 -12.91 45.60 5.23
N GLN A 676 -13.25 46.10 6.42
CA GLN A 676 -12.33 46.83 7.29
C GLN A 676 -11.09 46.02 7.67
N SER A 677 -11.26 44.72 7.96
CA SER A 677 -10.17 43.86 8.38
C SER A 677 -9.20 43.61 7.22
N VAL A 678 -9.71 43.27 6.02
CA VAL A 678 -8.87 43.05 4.83
C VAL A 678 -8.12 44.32 4.42
N CYS A 679 -8.74 45.50 4.56
CA CYS A 679 -8.08 46.78 4.27
C CYS A 679 -6.90 47.09 5.20
N CYS A 680 -6.90 46.58 6.42
CA CYS A 680 -5.83 46.75 7.40
C CYS A 680 -4.66 45.76 7.24
N TRP A 681 -4.78 44.73 6.40
CA TRP A 681 -3.77 43.68 6.27
C TRP A 681 -2.55 44.10 5.45
N GLN A 682 -1.38 43.68 5.92
CA GLN A 682 -0.14 43.67 5.15
C GLN A 682 0.11 42.24 4.64
N PRO A 683 0.31 42.00 3.33
CA PRO A 683 0.60 40.68 2.81
C PRO A 683 1.85 40.06 3.47
N PRO A 684 1.77 38.84 4.04
CA PRO A 684 2.91 38.22 4.70
C PRO A 684 4.01 37.86 3.70
N GLN A 685 5.26 37.88 4.16
CA GLN A 685 6.42 37.57 3.31
C GLN A 685 6.71 36.08 3.15
N TYR A 686 5.97 35.23 3.86
CA TYR A 686 6.02 33.78 3.76
C TYR A 686 4.74 33.24 3.08
N GLU A 687 4.77 31.99 2.63
CA GLU A 687 3.58 31.31 2.12
C GLU A 687 2.65 30.92 3.28
N MET A 688 1.41 31.42 3.25
CA MET A 688 0.42 31.15 4.30
C MET A 688 -0.50 29.97 3.96
N VAL A 689 -0.88 29.84 2.68
CA VAL A 689 -1.89 28.89 2.19
C VAL A 689 -1.55 28.42 0.78
N ALA A 690 -1.97 27.20 0.44
CA ALA A 690 -1.97 26.65 -0.90
C ALA A 690 -3.37 26.09 -1.18
N TYR A 691 -3.86 26.28 -2.41
CA TYR A 691 -5.14 25.75 -2.89
C TYR A 691 -4.90 24.73 -4.01
N ARG A 692 -5.85 23.81 -4.23
CA ARG A 692 -5.75 22.83 -5.34
C ARG A 692 -6.19 23.48 -6.64
N SER A 693 -7.26 24.26 -6.59
CA SER A 693 -7.80 25.03 -7.72
C SER A 693 -8.07 26.50 -7.34
N PHE A 694 -8.60 27.27 -8.30
CA PHE A 694 -9.23 28.57 -8.02
C PHE A 694 -10.78 28.47 -8.03
N GLU A 695 -11.34 27.26 -8.06
CA GLU A 695 -12.77 27.04 -8.16
C GLU A 695 -13.56 27.62 -6.97
N PRO A 696 -13.13 27.46 -5.69
CA PRO A 696 -13.82 28.09 -4.56
C PRO A 696 -13.92 29.61 -4.70
N PHE A 697 -12.84 30.26 -5.15
CA PHE A 697 -12.84 31.71 -5.41
C PHE A 697 -13.72 32.10 -6.59
N GLU A 698 -13.71 31.35 -7.69
CA GLU A 698 -14.59 31.61 -8.83
C GLU A 698 -16.07 31.47 -8.45
N GLN A 699 -16.44 30.42 -7.69
CA GLN A 699 -17.79 30.25 -7.16
C GLN A 699 -18.18 31.40 -6.23
N LEU A 700 -17.30 31.84 -5.32
CA LEU A 700 -17.57 32.92 -4.37
C LEU A 700 -17.73 34.30 -5.03
N VAL A 701 -16.89 34.67 -6.00
CA VAL A 701 -17.02 35.98 -6.68
C VAL A 701 -18.20 36.04 -7.64
N LEU A 702 -18.61 34.88 -8.19
CA LEU A 702 -19.77 34.76 -9.07
C LEU A 702 -21.07 34.46 -8.31
N HIS A 703 -21.07 34.39 -6.98
CA HIS A 703 -22.27 34.09 -6.22
C HIS A 703 -23.24 35.31 -6.21
N PRO A 704 -24.56 35.15 -6.46
CA PRO A 704 -25.49 36.28 -6.60
C PRO A 704 -25.67 37.18 -5.37
N GLN A 705 -25.30 36.69 -4.19
CA GLN A 705 -25.32 37.45 -2.92
C GLN A 705 -23.96 38.06 -2.55
N SER A 706 -22.92 37.84 -3.37
CA SER A 706 -21.56 38.31 -3.11
C SER A 706 -21.49 39.84 -3.21
N ARG A 707 -20.69 40.45 -2.33
CA ARG A 707 -20.57 41.91 -2.15
C ARG A 707 -19.11 42.34 -2.19
N LEU A 708 -18.86 43.64 -2.35
CA LEU A 708 -17.52 44.23 -2.52
C LEU A 708 -16.48 43.72 -1.51
N GLU A 709 -16.85 43.55 -0.25
CA GLU A 709 -15.99 43.09 0.84
C GLU A 709 -15.64 41.59 0.73
N VAL A 710 -16.59 40.78 0.23
CA VAL A 710 -16.42 39.35 -0.10
C VAL A 710 -15.49 39.21 -1.31
N HIS A 711 -15.73 40.01 -2.35
CA HIS A 711 -14.87 40.10 -3.53
C HIS A 711 -13.45 40.54 -3.17
N LEU A 712 -13.30 41.51 -2.26
CA LEU A 712 -12.01 42.00 -1.79
C LEU A 712 -11.21 40.89 -1.12
N TRP A 713 -11.83 40.08 -0.24
CA TRP A 713 -11.16 38.93 0.38
C TRP A 713 -10.68 37.92 -0.68
N ALA A 714 -11.54 37.55 -1.64
CA ALA A 714 -11.19 36.59 -2.68
C ALA A 714 -10.03 37.09 -3.58
N VAL A 715 -10.07 38.37 -3.99
CA VAL A 715 -8.99 38.98 -4.79
C VAL A 715 -7.70 39.13 -3.98
N TRP A 716 -7.78 39.44 -2.68
CA TRP A 716 -6.61 39.46 -1.78
C TRP A 716 -5.97 38.07 -1.65
N ALA A 717 -6.78 37.02 -1.52
CA ALA A 717 -6.31 35.64 -1.47
C ALA A 717 -5.58 35.23 -2.75
N ILE A 718 -6.19 35.47 -3.92
CA ILE A 718 -5.58 35.22 -5.23
C ILE A 718 -4.26 36.00 -5.37
N HIS A 719 -4.24 37.28 -4.99
CA HIS A 719 -3.03 38.11 -5.01
C HIS A 719 -1.92 37.51 -4.15
N HIS A 720 -2.23 37.16 -2.89
CA HIS A 720 -1.24 36.55 -1.98
C HIS A 720 -0.65 35.26 -2.57
N ILE A 721 -1.49 34.34 -3.07
CA ILE A 721 -1.06 33.08 -3.70
C ILE A 721 -0.10 33.36 -4.88
N LEU A 722 -0.43 34.30 -5.76
CA LEU A 722 0.41 34.65 -6.91
C LEU A 722 1.73 35.30 -6.50
N THR A 723 1.75 36.18 -5.48
CA THR A 723 3.01 36.80 -5.01
C THR A 723 4.02 35.80 -4.43
N ARG A 724 3.56 34.59 -4.03
CA ARG A 724 4.43 33.55 -3.46
C ARG A 724 4.73 32.41 -4.45
N LYS A 725 3.82 32.11 -5.38
CA LYS A 725 3.91 30.96 -6.29
C LYS A 725 3.42 31.27 -7.73
N GLU A 726 3.83 32.43 -8.28
CA GLU A 726 3.47 32.92 -9.62
C GLU A 726 3.57 31.83 -10.70
N ALA A 727 4.72 31.15 -10.82
CA ALA A 727 4.96 30.12 -11.83
C ALA A 727 4.06 28.87 -11.72
N ARG A 728 3.55 28.54 -10.52
CA ARG A 728 2.61 27.41 -10.32
C ARG A 728 1.18 27.83 -10.62
N TYR A 729 0.76 29.01 -10.19
CA TYR A 729 -0.66 29.40 -10.15
C TYR A 729 -1.10 30.32 -11.28
N VAL A 730 -0.22 31.09 -11.93
CA VAL A 730 -0.60 31.86 -13.13
C VAL A 730 -1.13 30.96 -14.26
N PRO A 731 -0.51 29.80 -14.58
CA PRO A 731 -1.06 28.86 -15.56
C PRO A 731 -2.47 28.36 -15.17
N THR A 732 -2.70 28.07 -13.89
CA THR A 732 -4.01 27.65 -13.38
C THR A 732 -5.05 28.76 -13.52
N LEU A 733 -4.73 29.99 -13.11
CA LEU A 733 -5.63 31.14 -13.21
C LEU A 733 -5.97 31.48 -14.67
N ARG A 734 -5.04 31.27 -15.61
CA ARG A 734 -5.28 31.44 -17.06
C ARG A 734 -6.38 30.53 -17.61
N ASN A 735 -6.64 29.38 -16.98
CA ASN A 735 -7.71 28.48 -17.37
C ASN A 735 -9.09 28.89 -16.78
N CYS A 736 -9.10 29.68 -15.69
CA CYS A 736 -10.31 30.20 -15.03
C CYS A 736 -10.85 31.44 -15.76
N LYS A 737 -11.46 31.23 -16.94
CA LYS A 737 -11.93 32.31 -17.82
C LYS A 737 -12.93 33.27 -17.12
N ARG A 738 -13.84 32.77 -16.28
CA ARG A 738 -14.86 33.62 -15.64
C ARG A 738 -14.23 34.47 -14.53
N LEU A 739 -13.35 33.89 -13.72
CA LEU A 739 -12.57 34.62 -12.72
C LEU A 739 -11.66 35.70 -13.35
N LEU A 740 -11.02 35.42 -14.50
CA LEU A 740 -10.26 36.44 -15.24
C LEU A 740 -11.14 37.57 -15.79
N ASN A 741 -12.33 37.26 -16.29
CA ASN A 741 -13.27 38.28 -16.77
C ASN A 741 -13.77 39.16 -15.61
N PHE A 742 -14.03 38.56 -14.44
CA PHE A 742 -14.33 39.30 -13.21
C PHE A 742 -13.18 40.23 -12.80
N LEU A 743 -11.93 39.74 -12.77
CA LEU A 743 -10.76 40.56 -12.45
C LEU A 743 -10.58 41.73 -13.44
N ARG A 744 -10.76 41.49 -14.74
CA ARG A 744 -10.71 42.56 -15.77
C ARG A 744 -11.83 43.59 -15.58
N TYR A 745 -13.05 43.14 -15.28
CA TYR A 745 -14.15 44.04 -14.93
C TYR A 745 -13.75 44.93 -13.74
N VAL A 746 -13.24 44.34 -12.66
CA VAL A 746 -12.79 45.08 -11.46
C VAL A 746 -11.70 46.11 -11.78
N THR A 747 -10.76 45.80 -12.67
CA THR A 747 -9.75 46.80 -13.11
C THR A 747 -10.32 47.94 -13.95
N SER A 748 -11.40 47.70 -14.70
CA SER A 748 -12.04 48.69 -15.59
C SER A 748 -13.10 49.56 -14.91
N ALA A 749 -13.64 49.11 -13.77
CA ALA A 749 -14.74 49.77 -13.09
C ALA A 749 -14.28 50.93 -12.19
N ASP A 750 -15.08 52.00 -12.13
CA ASP A 750 -14.89 53.09 -11.19
C ASP A 750 -15.13 52.63 -9.73
N GLU A 751 -14.46 53.27 -8.78
CA GLU A 751 -14.62 53.01 -7.34
C GLU A 751 -16.10 53.07 -6.89
N THR A 752 -16.84 54.08 -7.35
CA THR A 752 -18.27 54.25 -7.02
C THR A 752 -19.15 53.16 -7.64
N VAL A 753 -18.77 52.66 -8.82
CA VAL A 753 -19.46 51.57 -9.53
C VAL A 753 -19.20 50.22 -8.83
N LEU A 754 -18.01 50.02 -8.27
CA LEU A 754 -17.70 48.84 -7.44
C LEU A 754 -18.47 48.83 -6.12
N CYS A 755 -18.70 49.99 -5.49
CA CYS A 755 -19.52 50.10 -4.28
C CYS A 755 -21.02 50.01 -4.54
N ALA A 756 -21.51 50.56 -5.66
CA ALA A 756 -22.95 50.61 -5.98
C ALA A 756 -23.53 49.25 -6.43
N ASN A 757 -22.70 48.37 -6.98
CA ASN A 757 -23.16 47.11 -7.55
C ASN A 757 -23.06 45.94 -6.57
N SER A 758 -24.17 45.24 -6.35
CA SER A 758 -24.12 43.78 -6.23
C SER A 758 -23.66 43.25 -7.59
N LEU A 759 -22.42 42.75 -7.67
CA LEU A 759 -21.53 42.78 -8.85
C LEU A 759 -21.91 41.90 -10.07
N GLN A 760 -23.19 41.64 -10.34
CA GLN A 760 -23.56 40.64 -11.36
C GLN A 760 -24.88 40.83 -12.14
N ARG A 761 -25.62 41.93 -12.00
CA ARG A 761 -27.02 41.96 -12.49
C ARG A 761 -27.24 42.11 -14.02
N GLN A 762 -26.22 42.21 -14.89
CA GLN A 762 -26.43 42.52 -16.32
C GLN A 762 -25.55 41.87 -17.42
N HIS A 763 -24.50 41.09 -17.15
CA HIS A 763 -23.55 40.65 -18.22
C HIS A 763 -23.34 39.13 -18.44
N CYS A 764 -24.34 38.29 -18.13
CA CYS A 764 -24.33 36.87 -18.48
C CYS A 764 -25.38 36.48 -19.55
N SER A 765 -25.84 37.43 -20.37
CA SER A 765 -26.93 37.22 -21.35
C SER A 765 -26.64 37.72 -22.77
N THR A 766 -25.37 37.81 -23.17
CA THR A 766 -24.96 38.19 -24.54
C THR A 766 -23.66 37.51 -24.96
N GLN A 767 -23.71 36.20 -25.22
CA GLN A 767 -23.02 35.50 -26.33
C GLN A 767 -23.16 33.96 -26.19
N GLU A 768 -24.40 33.47 -26.24
CA GLU A 768 -24.69 32.11 -26.69
C GLU A 768 -25.66 32.20 -27.87
N SER A 769 -25.12 32.13 -29.08
CA SER A 769 -25.89 32.02 -30.31
C SER A 769 -25.26 30.95 -31.18
N THR A 770 -26.08 29.95 -31.54
CA THR A 770 -25.84 28.93 -32.57
C THR A 770 -24.61 28.03 -32.39
N ASP A 771 -24.72 27.05 -31.48
CA ASP A 771 -24.44 25.63 -31.79
C ASP A 771 -24.86 24.70 -30.64
N ASP A 772 -26.17 24.60 -30.36
CA ASP A 772 -26.72 23.44 -29.64
C ASP A 772 -28.22 23.22 -29.96
N GLN A 773 -28.50 22.60 -31.12
CA GLN A 773 -29.78 21.97 -31.42
C GLN A 773 -29.57 20.51 -31.79
N LEU A 774 -29.37 19.63 -30.80
CA LEU A 774 -29.72 18.19 -30.90
C LEU A 774 -29.57 17.44 -29.56
N ARG A 775 -30.58 17.56 -28.67
CA ARG A 775 -31.03 16.53 -27.72
C ARG A 775 -32.30 16.98 -26.99
N GLN A 776 -33.46 16.43 -27.37
CA GLN A 776 -34.63 16.43 -26.50
C GLN A 776 -34.61 15.16 -25.63
N PRO A 777 -34.98 15.23 -24.34
CA PRO A 777 -35.35 14.05 -23.56
C PRO A 777 -36.85 13.75 -23.74
N GLU A 778 -37.18 12.49 -24.02
CA GLU A 778 -38.56 12.04 -24.17
C GLU A 778 -39.33 12.03 -22.84
N THR A 779 -40.59 12.44 -22.88
CA THR A 779 -41.54 12.35 -21.78
C THR A 779 -42.28 11.01 -21.79
N ILE A 780 -42.22 10.26 -20.69
CA ILE A 780 -43.09 9.08 -20.47
C ILE A 780 -44.14 9.40 -19.41
N SER A 781 -45.39 9.15 -19.77
CA SER A 781 -46.58 9.45 -18.96
C SER A 781 -46.89 8.34 -17.95
N THR A 782 -47.64 8.72 -16.91
CA THR A 782 -48.17 7.84 -15.86
C THR A 782 -49.23 6.88 -16.37
N LEU A 783 -49.28 5.65 -15.82
CA LEU A 783 -50.50 4.82 -15.81
C LEU A 783 -50.51 3.76 -14.67
N SER A 784 -51.62 3.81 -13.94
CA SER A 784 -52.22 3.01 -12.86
C SER A 784 -51.81 1.55 -12.56
N LEU A 785 -51.76 1.28 -11.24
CA LEU A 785 -52.11 0.08 -10.43
C LEU A 785 -52.89 -1.09 -11.09
N PRO A 786 -52.72 -2.32 -10.56
CA PRO A 786 -53.74 -2.86 -9.64
C PRO A 786 -53.20 -3.48 -8.32
N THR A 787 -54.13 -3.87 -7.43
CA THR A 787 -53.96 -4.10 -5.98
C THR A 787 -54.18 -5.54 -5.47
N HIS A 788 -53.61 -5.87 -4.29
CA HIS A 788 -54.02 -6.90 -3.29
C HIS A 788 -53.79 -8.40 -3.58
N PRO A 789 -53.78 -9.31 -2.55
CA PRO A 789 -53.70 -9.14 -1.07
C PRO A 789 -52.68 -10.06 -0.32
N ASP A 790 -52.52 -9.84 0.99
CA ASP A 790 -51.94 -10.78 2.02
C ASP A 790 -52.96 -11.90 2.43
N PRO A 791 -52.73 -12.73 3.47
CA PRO A 791 -51.73 -13.81 3.65
C PRO A 791 -52.41 -15.16 4.08
N THR A 792 -51.66 -16.24 4.35
CA THR A 792 -51.85 -17.26 5.45
C THR A 792 -51.24 -18.65 5.18
N ASN A 793 -50.81 -19.34 6.27
CA ASN A 793 -50.78 -20.81 6.49
C ASN A 793 -49.87 -21.70 5.58
N THR A 794 -49.27 -22.84 6.00
CA THR A 794 -49.24 -23.59 7.29
C THR A 794 -48.08 -24.64 7.33
N THR A 795 -47.42 -24.76 8.49
CA THR A 795 -46.92 -25.99 9.19
C THR A 795 -46.14 -27.17 8.53
N ILE A 796 -45.02 -27.52 9.21
CA ILE A 796 -44.58 -28.86 9.73
C ILE A 796 -44.13 -29.97 8.76
N LEU A 797 -42.88 -30.40 8.94
CA LEU A 797 -42.33 -31.78 9.15
C LEU A 797 -40.80 -31.73 8.88
N ASP A 798 -39.89 -32.49 9.49
CA ASP A 798 -39.60 -33.06 10.83
C ASP A 798 -38.22 -33.77 10.71
N SER A 799 -37.67 -34.30 11.81
CA SER A 799 -36.42 -35.10 11.97
C SER A 799 -35.07 -34.37 11.66
N SER A 800 -34.05 -34.31 12.53
CA SER A 800 -33.44 -35.30 13.47
C SER A 800 -32.80 -36.49 12.72
N GLU A 801 -31.63 -37.04 13.05
CA GLU A 801 -30.71 -36.96 14.21
C GLU A 801 -29.23 -36.88 13.68
N GLY A 802 -28.16 -36.81 14.47
CA GLY A 802 -28.01 -37.00 15.90
C GLY A 802 -26.64 -36.57 16.44
N SER A 803 -26.47 -36.69 17.74
CA SER A 803 -25.31 -36.20 18.50
C SER A 803 -24.41 -37.34 19.00
N THR A 804 -23.14 -37.02 19.21
CA THR A 804 -22.29 -37.70 20.21
C THR A 804 -21.49 -36.62 20.94
N GLY A 805 -21.75 -36.44 22.23
CA GLY A 805 -20.93 -35.57 23.10
C GLY A 805 -19.84 -36.36 23.83
N ILE A 806 -19.07 -35.68 24.69
CA ILE A 806 -18.83 -36.07 26.09
C ILE A 806 -17.97 -35.00 26.80
N GLN A 807 -18.52 -34.56 27.93
CA GLN A 807 -17.92 -34.07 29.20
C GLN A 807 -16.62 -33.25 29.24
N SER A 808 -16.73 -32.19 30.04
CA SER A 808 -15.66 -31.40 30.67
C SER A 808 -14.78 -32.19 31.65
N THR A 809 -13.50 -31.83 31.73
CA THR A 809 -12.65 -32.07 32.91
C THR A 809 -12.00 -30.76 33.37
N SER A 810 -11.89 -30.59 34.69
CA SER A 810 -11.32 -29.43 35.38
C SER A 810 -9.96 -29.77 36.01
N GLY A 811 -8.97 -28.88 35.93
CA GLY A 811 -7.64 -29.12 36.52
C GLY A 811 -6.70 -27.90 36.59
N THR A 812 -6.84 -27.13 37.66
CA THR A 812 -5.85 -26.25 38.35
C THR A 812 -4.45 -25.95 37.73
N PRO A 813 -4.02 -24.67 37.67
CA PRO A 813 -2.62 -24.25 37.56
C PRO A 813 -2.00 -23.75 38.89
N ASN A 814 -0.66 -23.81 39.04
CA ASN A 814 0.15 -23.08 40.03
C ASN A 814 1.67 -23.34 39.80
N PRO A 815 2.63 -22.53 40.32
CA PRO A 815 2.51 -21.25 41.02
C PRO A 815 3.46 -20.08 40.58
N CYS A 816 3.21 -18.91 41.17
CA CYS A 816 3.94 -17.63 41.35
C CYS A 816 5.47 -17.70 41.71
N PRO A 817 6.27 -16.59 41.82
CA PRO A 817 5.95 -15.21 42.33
C PRO A 817 6.62 -13.99 41.60
N GLY A 818 6.41 -12.70 41.97
CA GLY A 818 5.59 -12.08 43.05
C GLY A 818 5.73 -10.53 43.14
N TYR A 819 5.38 -9.96 44.32
CA TYR A 819 5.27 -8.52 44.74
C TYR A 819 4.01 -7.78 44.21
N ALA A 820 2.96 -7.43 44.99
CA ALA A 820 2.81 -6.67 46.26
C ALA A 820 2.98 -5.13 46.06
N GLY A 821 2.03 -4.22 46.35
CA GLY A 821 0.65 -4.29 46.89
C GLY A 821 -0.16 -3.03 46.48
N ASP A 822 -1.23 -2.56 47.14
CA ASP A 822 -2.00 -3.13 48.27
C ASP A 822 -3.38 -2.44 48.52
N ALA A 823 -4.19 -3.02 49.43
CA ALA A 823 -5.17 -2.49 50.43
C ALA A 823 -5.90 -1.10 50.24
N VAL A 824 -7.19 -0.85 50.57
CA VAL A 824 -8.33 -1.58 51.18
C VAL A 824 -9.66 -0.95 50.66
N ALA A 825 -10.74 -1.73 50.45
CA ALA A 825 -12.11 -1.20 50.40
C ALA A 825 -13.18 -2.19 50.94
N PHE A 826 -13.84 -1.78 52.04
CA PHE A 826 -15.17 -2.23 52.51
C PHE A 826 -16.06 -0.96 52.51
N SER A 827 -17.39 -0.96 52.38
CA SER A 827 -18.41 -2.02 52.29
C SER A 827 -19.74 -1.48 51.71
N ASP A 828 -20.67 -2.39 51.39
CA ASP A 828 -22.05 -2.13 50.93
C ASP A 828 -22.91 -1.19 51.80
N ARG A 829 -23.86 -0.48 51.15
CA ARG A 829 -25.34 -0.60 51.27
C ARG A 829 -26.04 0.57 50.53
N LYS A 830 -26.87 0.34 49.50
CA LYS A 830 -28.32 -0.01 49.53
C LYS A 830 -29.21 0.88 50.44
N SER A 831 -30.04 1.76 49.84
CA SER A 831 -31.53 1.68 49.83
C SER A 831 -32.29 3.03 49.73
N SER A 832 -33.21 3.10 48.76
CA SER A 832 -34.61 3.60 48.83
C SER A 832 -35.00 5.08 49.12
N CYS A 833 -35.68 5.66 48.10
CA CYS A 833 -36.99 6.35 48.09
C CYS A 833 -37.53 7.18 49.29
N THR A 834 -37.86 8.45 49.03
CA THR A 834 -39.21 9.11 49.03
C THR A 834 -39.04 10.58 48.56
N LEU A 835 -39.79 11.20 47.64
CA LEU A 835 -41.23 11.51 47.47
C LEU A 835 -41.80 12.65 48.36
N ILE A 836 -42.37 13.67 47.68
CA ILE A 836 -43.52 14.53 48.02
C ILE A 836 -43.29 15.95 48.65
N GLN A 837 -43.52 16.94 47.79
CA GLN A 837 -44.33 18.19 47.88
C GLN A 837 -44.09 19.32 48.92
N ASP A 838 -44.18 20.53 48.35
CA ASP A 838 -45.04 21.68 48.71
C ASP A 838 -44.52 22.95 49.44
N ARG A 839 -44.72 24.06 48.71
CA ARG A 839 -45.34 25.35 49.11
C ARG A 839 -44.61 26.41 49.99
N THR A 840 -44.35 27.51 49.26
CA THR A 840 -44.81 28.91 49.49
C THR A 840 -44.11 29.88 50.46
N LYS A 841 -43.98 31.13 49.95
CA LYS A 841 -44.06 32.44 50.66
C LYS A 841 -42.88 32.73 51.62
N ARG A 842 -42.39 33.94 51.89
CA ARG A 842 -42.70 35.40 51.67
C ARG A 842 -41.35 36.16 51.92
N SER A 843 -41.08 37.46 51.67
CA SER A 843 -41.75 38.58 50.99
C SER A 843 -40.91 39.89 51.06
N LEU A 844 -41.07 40.78 50.06
CA LEU A 844 -40.83 42.26 50.13
C LEU A 844 -39.33 42.70 50.23
N SER A 845 -38.89 43.90 49.77
CA SER A 845 -39.60 45.18 49.55
C SER A 845 -38.93 46.11 48.50
N SER A 846 -39.77 46.94 47.84
CA SER A 846 -39.63 48.37 47.42
C SER A 846 -38.36 48.91 46.70
N GLY A 847 -38.44 49.84 45.72
CA GLY A 847 -39.57 50.56 45.08
C GLY A 847 -39.14 51.15 43.71
N SER A 848 -40.04 51.44 42.74
CA SER A 848 -40.82 52.69 42.58
C SER A 848 -39.95 53.90 42.18
N VAL A 849 -40.19 54.72 41.14
CA VAL A 849 -41.32 55.00 40.21
C VAL A 849 -40.70 55.39 38.83
N GLY A 850 -41.30 55.25 37.63
CA GLY A 850 -42.60 54.71 37.22
C GLY A 850 -43.34 55.61 36.19
N THR A 851 -44.21 55.02 35.35
CA THR A 851 -45.32 55.64 34.56
C THR A 851 -45.02 56.66 33.44
N VAL A 852 -45.73 56.76 32.30
CA VAL A 852 -46.58 55.92 31.42
C VAL A 852 -47.27 56.92 30.47
N PHE A 853 -47.36 56.63 29.17
CA PHE A 853 -48.59 56.92 28.40
C PHE A 853 -48.72 55.93 27.25
N ASP A 854 -49.96 55.55 26.97
CA ASP A 854 -50.37 54.45 26.11
C ASP A 854 -51.20 54.99 24.94
N GLN A 855 -51.04 54.43 23.74
CA GLN A 855 -52.13 54.22 22.79
C GLN A 855 -51.73 53.33 21.60
N THR A 856 -52.73 52.62 21.08
CA THR A 856 -52.59 51.48 20.16
C THR A 856 -53.02 51.81 18.72
N GLU A 857 -52.30 51.16 17.78
CA GLU A 857 -52.59 50.74 16.39
C GLU A 857 -53.96 51.02 15.70
N PRO A 858 -54.05 51.10 14.33
CA PRO A 858 -53.75 49.93 13.48
C PRO A 858 -53.28 50.09 11.99
N VAL A 859 -52.45 49.12 11.55
CA VAL A 859 -52.55 48.30 10.31
C VAL A 859 -52.92 48.94 8.94
N ARG A 860 -51.95 49.03 7.99
CA ARG A 860 -51.89 48.28 6.68
C ARG A 860 -50.88 48.84 5.64
N LYS A 861 -50.05 47.95 5.07
CA LYS A 861 -49.40 47.97 3.73
C LYS A 861 -48.45 49.19 3.45
N THR A 862 -47.37 49.09 2.68
CA THR A 862 -46.98 48.20 1.56
C THR A 862 -45.49 47.83 1.60
N ALA A 863 -45.14 46.67 1.05
CA ALA A 863 -43.76 46.35 0.69
C ALA A 863 -43.32 47.16 -0.54
N ALA A 864 -42.45 48.16 -0.35
CA ALA A 864 -41.62 48.81 -1.38
C ALA A 864 -40.66 49.83 -0.72
N GLY A 865 -39.75 49.34 0.14
CA GLY A 865 -38.69 50.18 0.72
C GLY A 865 -37.64 50.51 -0.33
N VAL A 866 -37.86 51.57 -1.13
CA VAL A 866 -36.78 52.17 -1.92
C VAL A 866 -35.79 52.78 -0.94
N SER A 867 -34.66 52.11 -0.74
CA SER A 867 -33.55 52.67 0.03
C SER A 867 -33.11 53.97 -0.64
N ALA A 868 -33.16 55.08 0.09
CA ALA A 868 -32.55 56.31 -0.37
C ALA A 868 -31.05 56.04 -0.61
N PHE A 869 -30.55 56.43 -1.78
CA PHE A 869 -29.17 56.15 -2.18
C PHE A 869 -28.19 57.03 -1.37
N VAL A 870 -27.94 56.62 -0.13
CA VAL A 870 -26.77 57.08 0.64
C VAL A 870 -25.56 56.64 -0.17
N GLY A 871 -24.72 57.60 -0.57
CA GLY A 871 -23.50 57.31 -1.31
C GLY A 871 -22.57 56.35 -0.54
N PRO A 872 -21.63 55.69 -1.24
CA PRO A 872 -20.78 54.68 -0.62
C PRO A 872 -20.04 55.25 0.58
N ASP A 873 -20.01 54.50 1.68
CA ASP A 873 -19.30 54.96 2.87
C ASP A 873 -17.78 54.91 2.68
N THR A 874 -17.04 55.58 3.56
CA THR A 874 -15.57 55.67 3.45
C THR A 874 -14.88 54.31 3.47
N SER A 875 -15.46 53.34 4.20
CA SER A 875 -14.95 51.97 4.33
C SER A 875 -15.15 51.18 3.03
N GLN A 876 -16.30 51.34 2.37
CA GLN A 876 -16.57 50.74 1.07
C GLN A 876 -15.63 51.30 -0.01
N LEU A 877 -15.39 52.61 0.03
CA LEU A 877 -14.50 53.28 -0.92
C LEU A 877 -13.02 52.87 -0.75
N GLU A 878 -12.58 52.60 0.48
CA GLU A 878 -11.29 51.95 0.76
C GLU A 878 -11.21 50.54 0.19
N CYS A 879 -12.28 49.74 0.35
CA CYS A 879 -12.36 48.39 -0.22
C CYS A 879 -12.27 48.42 -1.75
N ALA A 880 -12.99 49.34 -2.41
CA ALA A 880 -12.98 49.51 -3.87
C ALA A 880 -11.60 49.89 -4.43
N ARG A 881 -10.85 50.76 -3.72
CA ARG A 881 -9.47 51.11 -4.08
C ARG A 881 -8.54 49.91 -3.97
N LEU A 882 -8.63 49.19 -2.86
CA LEU A 882 -7.75 48.05 -2.60
C LEU A 882 -7.99 46.92 -3.59
N ILE A 883 -9.26 46.54 -3.83
CA ILE A 883 -9.57 45.47 -4.77
C ILE A 883 -9.13 45.82 -6.21
N ARG A 884 -9.32 47.08 -6.66
CA ARG A 884 -8.87 47.51 -8.00
C ARG A 884 -7.35 47.46 -8.12
N ARG A 885 -6.61 47.88 -7.10
CA ARG A 885 -5.14 47.77 -7.07
C ARG A 885 -4.67 46.31 -7.18
N LEU A 886 -5.19 45.44 -6.31
CA LEU A 886 -4.79 44.02 -6.26
C LEU A 886 -5.17 43.29 -7.56
N ALA A 887 -6.36 43.53 -8.12
CA ALA A 887 -6.77 42.99 -9.41
C ALA A 887 -5.85 43.45 -10.56
N THR A 888 -5.40 44.71 -10.54
CA THR A 888 -4.46 45.24 -11.55
C THR A 888 -3.10 44.52 -11.48
N GLU A 889 -2.59 44.29 -10.26
CA GLU A 889 -1.34 43.56 -10.05
C GLU A 889 -1.45 42.08 -10.48
N ILE A 890 -2.60 41.43 -10.22
CA ILE A 890 -2.91 40.06 -10.69
C ILE A 890 -2.95 39.98 -12.23
N ILE A 891 -3.69 40.88 -12.89
CA ILE A 891 -3.77 40.90 -14.36
C ILE A 891 -2.39 41.16 -14.97
N ALA A 892 -1.62 42.09 -14.42
CA ALA A 892 -0.24 42.32 -14.86
C ALA A 892 0.65 41.07 -14.72
N ALA A 893 0.46 40.23 -13.70
CA ALA A 893 1.18 38.95 -13.58
C ALA A 893 0.80 37.94 -14.68
N VAL A 894 -0.50 37.82 -14.96
CA VAL A 894 -1.03 36.95 -16.03
C VAL A 894 -0.52 37.38 -17.41
N ASP A 895 -0.47 38.69 -17.66
CA ASP A 895 -0.03 39.25 -18.94
C ASP A 895 1.50 39.12 -19.12
N ARG A 896 2.31 39.42 -18.09
CA ARG A 896 3.79 39.19 -18.11
C ARG A 896 4.14 37.75 -18.47
N HIS A 897 3.43 36.79 -17.90
CA HIS A 897 3.69 35.36 -18.12
C HIS A 897 3.35 34.92 -19.55
N SER A 898 2.45 35.63 -20.23
CA SER A 898 2.09 35.40 -21.63
C SER A 898 3.20 35.88 -22.58
N SER A 899 3.83 37.01 -22.28
CA SER A 899 5.01 37.53 -23.01
C SER A 899 6.24 36.62 -22.91
N ASN A 900 6.49 36.03 -21.73
CA ASN A 900 7.64 35.13 -21.57
C ASN A 900 7.45 33.79 -22.30
N SER A 901 6.24 33.21 -22.28
CA SER A 901 5.96 31.95 -23.00
C SER A 901 6.10 32.08 -24.52
N THR A 902 5.83 33.26 -25.08
CA THR A 902 6.03 33.52 -26.52
C THR A 902 7.52 33.73 -26.86
N ALA A 903 8.30 34.33 -25.95
CA ALA A 903 9.75 34.45 -26.11
C ALA A 903 10.47 33.09 -26.08
N GLU A 904 10.12 32.17 -25.17
CA GLU A 904 10.70 30.81 -25.14
C GLU A 904 10.36 29.99 -26.39
N THR A 905 9.17 30.19 -26.97
CA THR A 905 8.77 29.51 -28.22
C THR A 905 9.52 30.06 -29.45
N LEU A 906 9.93 31.35 -29.43
CA LEU A 906 10.71 31.98 -30.50
C LEU A 906 12.23 31.82 -30.33
N GLY A 907 12.71 31.57 -29.11
CA GLY A 907 14.13 31.32 -28.80
C GLY A 907 14.65 29.96 -29.28
N ALA A 908 13.77 29.03 -29.66
CA ALA A 908 14.13 27.71 -30.19
C ALA A 908 14.51 27.70 -31.69
N ALA A 909 14.66 28.87 -32.32
CA ALA A 909 15.05 29.04 -33.72
C ALA A 909 16.29 29.94 -33.88
N GLY A 910 17.40 29.58 -33.22
CA GLY A 910 18.73 30.12 -33.50
C GLY A 910 19.32 29.54 -34.80
N PRO A 911 20.04 30.33 -35.62
CA PRO A 911 20.43 29.91 -36.97
C PRO A 911 21.61 28.94 -37.00
N SER A 912 21.63 28.10 -38.02
CA SER A 912 22.79 27.29 -38.38
C SER A 912 23.92 28.15 -38.95
N THR A 913 25.02 28.29 -38.20
CA THR A 913 26.32 28.73 -38.71
C THR A 913 27.40 27.75 -38.26
N GLY A 914 28.15 27.20 -39.21
CA GLY A 914 29.30 26.34 -38.93
C GLY A 914 30.62 27.12 -38.84
N GLU A 915 31.71 26.35 -38.90
CA GLU A 915 33.12 26.75 -38.94
C GLU A 915 33.80 27.11 -37.60
N ASP A 916 34.65 26.16 -37.18
CA ASP A 916 36.06 26.30 -36.80
C ASP A 916 36.52 27.23 -35.65
N GLY A 917 37.38 26.67 -34.77
CA GLY A 917 38.41 27.46 -34.07
C GLY A 917 38.78 27.04 -32.64
N LEU A 918 39.83 26.23 -32.53
CA LEU A 918 40.82 26.17 -31.42
C LEU A 918 40.49 26.87 -30.08
N THR A 919 40.30 26.11 -28.99
CA THR A 919 41.37 25.73 -28.03
C THR A 919 40.90 24.71 -27.00
#